data_AF-A0AAX4K679-F1
#
_entry.id   AF-A0AAX4K679-F1
#
_cell.length_a   1.000
_cell.length_b   1.000
_cell.length_c   1.000
_cell.angle_alpha   90.00
_cell.angle_beta   90.00
_cell.angle_gamma   90.00
#
_symmetry.space_group_name_H-M   'P 1'
#
loop_
_entity.id
_entity.type
_entity.pdbx_description
1 polymer ?
#
loop_
_entity_poly.entity_id
_entity_poly.type
_entity_poly.pdbx_seq_one_letter_code
_entity_poly.pdbx_strand_id
1 'polypeptide(L)'
;MASQIGIELQAPSHFDFIAHNSAFRLNGSSSIAESSASAHKRRSEGVKNQARQSLTSLPTAADLFVPSLPGIPNLATHPTHPLTLYAGEIPSYPGEGKGGGDGDTGKDAKLFFMMAKARRAAGKQRLLFWFNGGPGCSSFDGSLMEVGPFRTVPASETESGKVEVKLVEGGWEEYATVVFIDQPPGTGFSYVPTNGYLHELDQGSAHLIKFLQNFYTIFPELKGIDTYLAGESFAGQYIPYFADAILKSSDLPDFPLKGLAIGNGWIDPIQQYPGYVDFAYEKGLIKKGTPEAEKMDAALEACQKSMEQYTDPFKTPSNIDHCGEVMDSVTSAYIQELNGKKVCMNVYDVRLVDDWPACGMNWPPDLSDVYTFLRRDDVITALHARDKETAWVECDNKVSAELHLRNSPAAGALLPGILEKGVPILMFAGTEDLICNYKGIERIVNSLNWDGQQGMGNATVDKWYLNDTQVGTWQSARGMQFAQVFESSHMVGFDVPQVTNDMIMRFMGVDLSLLPGLAAQSSSRLGDLERVGITIGAGAAAGMPLLKGGSTDWDAWYNIISALLILFILLSIVAIYFYFKRKGNLRRSRLGGFGLPRDINDDNNGDLAERIPLGSERVELDDIERAERYNEDYLDQDNSRKRKGKGKERYEDDHDHGVKQGGETVFSLGDEDEDR
;
A
#
# COMPACT_ATOMS: atom_id res chain seq x y z
N MET A 1 -19.85 -56.09 -11.00
CA MET A 1 -20.77 -56.37 -9.89
C MET A 1 -19.95 -56.10 -8.61
N ALA A 2 -20.16 -55.08 -7.77
CA ALA A 2 -21.35 -54.34 -7.31
C ALA A 2 -21.82 -54.79 -5.91
N SER A 3 -22.36 -53.85 -5.12
CA SER A 3 -22.57 -53.88 -3.65
C SER A 3 -21.26 -53.79 -2.85
N GLN A 4 -21.00 -52.82 -1.96
CA GLN A 4 -21.78 -52.22 -0.86
C GLN A 4 -22.11 -53.18 0.30
N ILE A 5 -21.58 -52.84 1.47
CA ILE A 5 -22.18 -53.04 2.81
C ILE A 5 -21.86 -51.78 3.64
N GLY A 6 -22.80 -51.33 4.45
CA GLY A 6 -22.59 -50.33 5.51
C GLY A 6 -23.56 -50.59 6.67
N ILE A 7 -23.14 -50.22 7.88
CA ILE A 7 -23.82 -50.29 9.21
C ILE A 7 -22.92 -49.36 10.07
N GLU A 8 -23.33 -48.20 10.60
CA GLU A 8 -24.45 -47.87 11.50
C GLU A 8 -24.26 -48.45 12.92
N LEU A 9 -24.11 -47.59 13.93
CA LEU A 9 -23.92 -47.99 15.33
C LEU A 9 -24.68 -47.06 16.28
N GLN A 10 -25.36 -47.66 17.26
CA GLN A 10 -26.21 -46.98 18.24
C GLN A 10 -25.50 -46.83 19.60
N ALA A 11 -25.90 -45.82 20.37
CA ALA A 11 -25.66 -45.68 21.81
C ALA A 11 -26.98 -46.03 22.58
N PRO A 12 -27.12 -45.92 23.93
CA PRO A 12 -26.18 -45.45 24.96
C PRO A 12 -26.20 -46.33 26.26
N SER A 13 -26.01 -45.71 27.45
CA SER A 13 -26.33 -46.15 28.84
C SER A 13 -25.23 -46.90 29.64
N HIS A 14 -25.08 -46.77 30.98
CA HIS A 14 -25.30 -45.67 31.94
C HIS A 14 -24.70 -46.00 33.35
N PHE A 15 -24.50 -45.00 34.23
CA PHE A 15 -24.18 -45.10 35.69
C PHE A 15 -22.75 -45.61 36.08
N ASP A 16 -22.16 -45.28 37.25
CA ASP A 16 -22.67 -44.49 38.40
C ASP A 16 -21.59 -43.66 39.18
N PHE A 17 -22.06 -42.93 40.20
CA PHE A 17 -21.42 -42.00 41.13
C PHE A 17 -20.17 -42.46 41.91
N ILE A 18 -19.32 -41.49 42.29
CA ILE A 18 -19.18 -41.02 43.69
C ILE A 18 -18.63 -39.58 43.71
N ALA A 19 -19.14 -38.76 44.63
CA ALA A 19 -18.60 -37.44 44.96
C ALA A 19 -18.30 -37.37 46.47
N HIS A 20 -17.30 -36.58 46.87
CA HIS A 20 -17.12 -36.14 48.26
C HIS A 20 -16.71 -34.67 48.30
N ASN A 21 -17.21 -33.97 49.32
CA ASN A 21 -17.13 -32.52 49.46
C ASN A 21 -17.10 -32.19 50.96
N SER A 22 -16.10 -31.45 51.42
CA SER A 22 -15.95 -31.07 52.83
C SER A 22 -15.21 -29.74 52.96
N ALA A 23 -15.74 -28.83 53.77
CA ALA A 23 -15.44 -27.41 53.69
C ALA A 23 -14.75 -26.84 54.95
N PHE A 24 -14.17 -25.65 54.78
CA PHE A 24 -13.95 -24.61 55.80
C PHE A 24 -13.12 -24.93 57.07
N ARG A 25 -12.08 -24.12 57.28
CA ARG A 25 -12.00 -23.31 58.52
C ARG A 25 -11.23 -22.00 58.30
N LEU A 26 -11.68 -20.95 58.99
CA LEU A 26 -11.07 -19.62 59.04
C LEU A 26 -10.19 -19.49 60.28
N ASN A 27 -9.14 -18.69 60.18
CA ASN A 27 -8.71 -17.76 61.24
C ASN A 27 -7.79 -16.69 60.65
N GLY A 28 -7.71 -15.51 61.26
CA GLY A 28 -6.85 -14.44 60.75
C GLY A 28 -6.75 -13.21 61.68
N SER A 29 -5.81 -12.33 61.33
CA SER A 29 -5.54 -11.03 61.96
C SER A 29 -4.78 -10.20 60.91
N SER A 30 -5.35 -9.13 60.33
CA SER A 30 -5.19 -7.72 60.77
C SER A 30 -3.72 -7.29 60.93
N SER A 31 -3.26 -6.16 60.34
CA SER A 31 -3.99 -4.89 60.28
C SER A 31 -3.52 -3.88 59.20
N ILE A 32 -4.48 -3.15 58.63
CA ILE A 32 -4.48 -1.70 58.27
C ILE A 32 -3.40 -1.18 57.31
N ALA A 33 -3.86 -0.76 56.11
CA ALA A 33 -3.59 0.57 55.54
C ALA A 33 -4.65 0.89 54.45
N GLU A 34 -5.27 2.06 54.49
CA GLU A 34 -6.28 2.50 53.49
C GLU A 34 -5.75 3.61 52.59
N SER A 35 -6.03 3.53 51.28
CA SER A 35 -6.62 4.61 50.45
C SER A 35 -6.48 4.30 48.94
N SER A 36 -7.04 5.17 48.08
CA SER A 36 -7.08 5.12 46.59
C SER A 36 -8.17 4.29 45.88
N ALA A 37 -9.02 3.54 46.60
CA ALA A 37 -10.16 2.80 46.03
C ALA A 37 -11.35 3.71 45.60
N SER A 38 -11.13 4.59 44.61
CA SER A 38 -12.16 5.50 44.06
C SER A 38 -12.04 5.69 42.53
N ALA A 39 -10.83 5.75 41.98
CA ALA A 39 -10.62 5.99 40.55
C ALA A 39 -11.08 4.84 39.64
N HIS A 40 -10.81 3.58 40.01
CA HIS A 40 -11.07 2.43 39.14
C HIS A 40 -12.55 2.14 38.87
N LYS A 41 -13.48 2.53 39.77
CA LYS A 41 -14.89 2.14 39.63
C LYS A 41 -15.67 2.96 38.59
N ARG A 42 -15.18 4.15 38.19
CA ARG A 42 -15.81 4.94 37.11
C ARG A 42 -15.27 4.62 35.71
N ARG A 43 -14.10 3.97 35.59
CA ARG A 43 -13.51 3.63 34.28
C ARG A 43 -14.07 2.32 33.70
N SER A 44 -14.51 1.38 34.54
CA SER A 44 -15.01 0.07 34.10
C SER A 44 -16.47 0.06 33.63
N GLU A 45 -17.31 1.02 34.04
CA GLU A 45 -18.70 1.15 33.56
C GLU A 45 -18.77 1.82 32.17
N GLY A 46 -17.81 2.67 31.81
CA GLY A 46 -17.68 3.20 30.44
C GLY A 46 -17.27 2.12 29.44
N VAL A 47 -16.20 1.38 29.74
CA VAL A 47 -15.65 0.32 28.86
C VAL A 47 -16.70 -0.78 28.58
N LYS A 48 -17.51 -1.16 29.58
CA LYS A 48 -18.54 -2.20 29.42
C LYS A 48 -19.71 -1.83 28.51
N ASN A 49 -19.90 -0.55 28.20
CA ASN A 49 -20.91 -0.11 27.22
C ASN A 49 -20.35 0.01 25.79
N GLN A 50 -19.03 0.17 25.61
CA GLN A 50 -18.40 0.07 24.28
C GLN A 50 -18.21 -1.40 23.87
N ALA A 51 -17.81 -2.27 24.80
CA ALA A 51 -17.66 -3.72 24.60
C ALA A 51 -18.98 -4.49 24.34
N ARG A 52 -20.04 -3.80 23.89
CA ARG A 52 -21.33 -4.38 23.52
C ARG A 52 -21.93 -3.82 22.22
N GLN A 53 -21.17 -3.05 21.45
CA GLN A 53 -21.50 -2.73 20.05
C GLN A 53 -20.78 -3.70 19.08
N SER A 54 -21.06 -5.00 19.23
CA SER A 54 -20.57 -6.07 18.37
C SER A 54 -21.29 -6.08 17.01
N LEU A 55 -21.09 -5.03 16.22
CA LEU A 55 -21.40 -4.85 14.80
C LEU A 55 -20.94 -3.44 14.41
N THR A 56 -19.63 -3.20 14.44
CA THR A 56 -19.03 -1.94 14.00
C THR A 56 -19.28 -1.76 12.51
N SER A 57 -20.08 -0.75 12.15
CA SER A 57 -20.19 -0.29 10.77
C SER A 57 -18.82 0.12 10.26
N LEU A 58 -18.50 -0.23 9.01
CA LEU A 58 -17.27 0.25 8.37
C LEU A 58 -17.22 1.79 8.42
N PRO A 59 -16.05 2.39 8.67
CA PRO A 59 -15.88 3.85 8.66
C PRO A 59 -16.21 4.40 7.27
N THR A 60 -16.74 5.62 7.19
CA THR A 60 -16.94 6.27 5.89
C THR A 60 -15.62 6.82 5.35
N ALA A 61 -15.55 7.07 4.04
CA ALA A 61 -14.41 7.76 3.44
C ALA A 61 -14.14 9.14 4.07
N ALA A 62 -15.14 9.78 4.69
CA ALA A 62 -14.96 11.05 5.39
C ALA A 62 -14.31 10.88 6.77
N ASP A 63 -14.58 9.77 7.47
CA ASP A 63 -13.96 9.46 8.77
C ASP A 63 -12.46 9.14 8.64
N LEU A 64 -12.06 8.58 7.49
CA LEU A 64 -10.68 8.21 7.15
C LEU A 64 -9.89 9.34 6.47
N PHE A 65 -10.48 10.51 6.24
CA PHE A 65 -9.81 11.61 5.52
C PHE A 65 -8.72 12.27 6.37
N VAL A 66 -7.56 12.53 5.77
CA VAL A 66 -6.42 13.17 6.44
C VAL A 66 -6.24 14.59 5.88
N PRO A 67 -6.67 15.65 6.59
CA PRO A 67 -6.59 17.02 6.08
C PRO A 67 -5.18 17.62 6.15
N SER A 68 -4.35 17.15 7.09
CA SER A 68 -3.04 17.70 7.41
C SER A 68 -2.14 16.68 8.12
N LEU A 69 -0.83 16.88 8.04
CA LEU A 69 0.20 16.20 8.83
C LEU A 69 1.16 17.26 9.40
N PRO A 70 1.95 16.98 10.45
CA PRO A 70 2.99 17.91 10.89
C PRO A 70 3.98 18.24 9.77
N GLY A 71 4.21 19.52 9.52
CA GLY A 71 4.92 20.06 8.34
C GLY A 71 4.00 20.40 7.15
N ILE A 72 2.81 19.81 7.04
CA ILE A 72 1.87 20.00 5.92
C ILE A 72 0.46 20.37 6.45
N PRO A 73 0.19 21.66 6.73
CA PRO A 73 -1.04 22.09 7.41
C PRO A 73 -2.31 21.98 6.55
N ASN A 74 -2.20 21.83 5.24
CA ASN A 74 -3.32 21.58 4.32
C ASN A 74 -2.83 20.69 3.17
N LEU A 75 -3.23 19.42 3.13
CA LEU A 75 -2.83 18.47 2.08
C LEU A 75 -3.59 18.72 0.76
N ALA A 76 -4.91 18.70 0.80
CA ALA A 76 -5.76 18.79 -0.41
C ALA A 76 -5.70 20.16 -1.13
N THR A 77 -5.20 21.19 -0.46
CA THR A 77 -5.03 22.55 -1.00
C THR A 77 -3.58 23.05 -0.91
N HIS A 78 -2.61 22.14 -0.77
CA HIS A 78 -1.18 22.47 -0.75
C HIS A 78 -0.79 23.27 -2.01
N PRO A 79 -0.08 24.42 -1.90
CA PRO A 79 0.03 25.40 -2.99
C PRO A 79 0.76 24.90 -4.24
N THR A 80 1.66 23.91 -4.10
CA THR A 80 2.43 23.34 -5.22
C THR A 80 2.16 21.86 -5.47
N HIS A 81 1.71 21.12 -4.45
CA HIS A 81 1.61 19.65 -4.47
C HIS A 81 0.29 19.17 -3.80
N PRO A 82 -0.89 19.62 -4.25
CA PRO A 82 -2.16 19.25 -3.62
C PRO A 82 -2.36 17.72 -3.67
N LEU A 83 -2.58 17.13 -2.51
CA LEU A 83 -2.70 15.68 -2.33
C LEU A 83 -3.96 15.36 -1.54
N THR A 84 -4.79 14.43 -2.04
CA THR A 84 -5.92 13.92 -1.26
C THR A 84 -5.49 12.63 -0.58
N LEU A 85 -5.42 12.65 0.75
CA LEU A 85 -4.91 11.55 1.57
C LEU A 85 -6.03 10.95 2.44
N TYR A 86 -6.05 9.63 2.54
CA TYR A 86 -6.91 8.88 3.46
C TYR A 86 -6.07 7.85 4.21
N ALA A 87 -6.37 7.59 5.48
CA ALA A 87 -5.65 6.62 6.30
C ALA A 87 -6.55 6.03 7.39
N GLY A 88 -6.14 4.89 7.95
CA GLY A 88 -6.77 4.28 9.12
C GLY A 88 -6.92 2.76 9.04
N GLU A 89 -7.55 2.18 10.07
CA GLU A 89 -7.65 0.73 10.26
C GLU A 89 -8.97 0.16 9.69
N ILE A 90 -8.88 -0.81 8.77
CA ILE A 90 -10.03 -1.51 8.17
C ILE A 90 -10.05 -2.98 8.64
N PRO A 91 -11.16 -3.51 9.18
CA PRO A 91 -11.28 -4.92 9.57
C PRO A 91 -10.92 -5.88 8.43
N SER A 92 -10.07 -6.87 8.71
CA SER A 92 -9.53 -7.81 7.72
C SER A 92 -9.83 -9.28 8.01
N TYR A 93 -10.33 -9.64 9.19
CA TYR A 93 -10.65 -11.04 9.50
C TYR A 93 -11.74 -11.61 8.57
N PRO A 94 -11.43 -12.64 7.73
CA PRO A 94 -12.40 -13.23 6.80
C PRO A 94 -13.41 -14.16 7.49
N GLY A 95 -13.05 -14.67 8.67
CA GLY A 95 -13.81 -15.65 9.45
C GLY A 95 -13.13 -17.02 9.55
N GLU A 96 -13.45 -17.73 10.63
CA GLU A 96 -13.10 -19.14 10.85
C GLU A 96 -13.52 -20.00 9.65
N GLY A 97 -12.65 -20.93 9.23
CA GLY A 97 -12.87 -21.78 8.04
C GLY A 97 -12.86 -21.04 6.68
N LYS A 98 -12.52 -19.75 6.64
CA LYS A 98 -12.40 -18.92 5.42
C LYS A 98 -11.00 -18.38 5.18
N GLY A 99 -9.98 -19.13 5.61
CA GLY A 99 -8.58 -18.67 5.56
C GLY A 99 -8.21 -17.68 6.67
N GLY A 100 -9.07 -17.41 7.65
CA GLY A 100 -8.70 -16.60 8.82
C GLY A 100 -7.75 -17.30 9.80
N GLY A 101 -7.34 -18.55 9.52
CA GLY A 101 -6.78 -19.46 10.51
C GLY A 101 -7.84 -20.08 11.43
N ASP A 102 -7.38 -20.85 12.40
CA ASP A 102 -8.21 -21.57 13.37
C ASP A 102 -8.17 -20.90 14.76
N GLY A 103 -9.26 -20.98 15.52
CA GLY A 103 -9.32 -20.51 16.91
C GLY A 103 -9.27 -18.99 17.09
N ASP A 104 -8.10 -18.45 17.44
CA ASP A 104 -7.85 -17.02 17.65
C ASP A 104 -6.93 -16.38 16.58
N THR A 105 -6.31 -17.18 15.70
CA THR A 105 -5.58 -16.67 14.52
C THR A 105 -6.45 -15.70 13.71
N GLY A 106 -5.86 -14.58 13.29
CA GLY A 106 -6.51 -13.52 12.50
C GLY A 106 -7.66 -12.77 13.18
N LYS A 107 -8.10 -13.19 14.36
CA LYS A 107 -9.37 -12.77 14.95
C LYS A 107 -9.34 -11.31 15.38
N ASP A 108 -10.44 -10.60 15.11
CA ASP A 108 -10.58 -9.15 15.31
C ASP A 108 -9.51 -8.28 14.60
N ALA A 109 -8.70 -8.86 13.70
CA ALA A 109 -7.64 -8.17 12.99
C ALA A 109 -8.14 -7.03 12.08
N LYS A 110 -7.31 -6.01 11.94
CA LYS A 110 -7.50 -4.86 11.06
C LYS A 110 -6.20 -4.58 10.32
N LEU A 111 -6.27 -4.32 9.02
CA LEU A 111 -5.12 -3.78 8.29
C LEU A 111 -5.23 -2.25 8.26
N PHE A 112 -4.16 -1.58 8.68
CA PHE A 112 -3.95 -0.18 8.44
C PHE A 112 -3.59 0.05 6.97
N PHE A 113 -4.08 1.15 6.40
CA PHE A 113 -3.65 1.61 5.08
C PHE A 113 -3.42 3.13 5.07
N MET A 114 -2.62 3.59 4.11
CA MET A 114 -2.57 5.00 3.70
C MET A 114 -2.73 5.09 2.18
N MET A 115 -3.78 5.79 1.73
CA MET A 115 -4.09 6.03 0.32
C MET A 115 -3.77 7.47 -0.09
N ALA A 116 -2.82 7.61 -1.00
CA ALA A 116 -2.51 8.84 -1.73
C ALA A 116 -3.21 8.82 -3.09
N LYS A 117 -4.23 9.66 -3.31
CA LYS A 117 -4.95 9.71 -4.60
C LYS A 117 -4.15 10.48 -5.65
N ALA A 118 -4.25 10.02 -6.91
CA ALA A 118 -3.47 10.51 -8.05
C ALA A 118 -3.46 12.04 -8.18
N ARG A 119 -2.27 12.66 -8.22
CA ARG A 119 -2.11 14.12 -8.40
C ARG A 119 -2.48 14.59 -9.81
N ARG A 120 -2.27 13.76 -10.83
CA ARG A 120 -2.46 14.10 -12.26
C ARG A 120 -3.19 12.99 -13.02
N ALA A 121 -3.97 13.36 -14.03
CA ALA A 121 -4.72 12.42 -14.86
C ALA A 121 -4.01 12.16 -16.20
N ALA A 122 -3.50 10.94 -16.40
CA ALA A 122 -2.84 10.52 -17.63
C ALA A 122 -3.70 9.50 -18.42
N GLY A 123 -4.71 10.02 -19.12
CA GLY A 123 -5.64 9.29 -20.00
C GLY A 123 -6.69 8.42 -19.27
N LYS A 124 -6.25 7.56 -18.34
CA LYS A 124 -7.09 6.71 -17.48
C LYS A 124 -6.65 6.82 -16.02
N GLN A 125 -7.57 6.52 -15.10
CA GLN A 125 -7.23 6.30 -13.69
C GLN A 125 -6.52 4.95 -13.52
N ARG A 126 -5.69 4.84 -12.48
CA ARG A 126 -4.92 3.65 -12.10
C ARG A 126 -4.94 3.53 -10.59
N LEU A 127 -4.97 2.31 -10.07
CA LEU A 127 -4.87 1.98 -8.65
C LEU A 127 -3.66 1.07 -8.45
N LEU A 128 -2.84 1.33 -7.44
CA LEU A 128 -1.65 0.54 -7.12
C LEU A 128 -1.62 0.27 -5.62
N PHE A 129 -1.59 -1.00 -5.23
CA PHE A 129 -1.36 -1.39 -3.84
C PHE A 129 0.13 -1.65 -3.63
N TRP A 130 0.71 -1.07 -2.57
CA TRP A 130 2.12 -1.24 -2.22
C TRP A 130 2.29 -2.01 -0.91
N PHE A 131 3.27 -2.92 -0.89
CA PHE A 131 3.63 -3.76 0.25
C PHE A 131 5.17 -3.79 0.42
N ASN A 132 5.71 -3.33 1.56
CA ASN A 132 7.08 -3.70 1.96
C ASN A 132 7.10 -5.15 2.52
N GLY A 133 8.30 -5.68 2.77
CA GLY A 133 8.52 -7.12 3.03
C GLY A 133 8.69 -7.51 4.50
N GLY A 134 9.94 -7.80 4.89
CA GLY A 134 10.31 -8.40 6.17
C GLY A 134 10.52 -9.92 6.08
N PRO A 135 9.59 -10.77 6.54
CA PRO A 135 8.18 -10.48 6.84
C PRO A 135 7.95 -9.62 8.09
N GLY A 136 6.92 -8.76 8.07
CA GLY A 136 6.54 -7.92 9.19
C GLY A 136 6.91 -6.44 9.09
N CYS A 137 7.47 -5.99 7.95
CA CYS A 137 7.90 -4.61 7.75
C CYS A 137 6.79 -3.70 7.18
N SER A 138 6.76 -2.48 7.70
CA SER A 138 5.72 -1.46 7.54
C SER A 138 5.74 -0.81 6.16
N SER A 139 4.57 -0.72 5.50
CA SER A 139 4.48 -0.05 4.19
C SER A 139 4.61 1.48 4.26
N PHE A 140 4.87 2.02 5.46
CA PHE A 140 5.34 3.40 5.59
C PHE A 140 6.70 3.63 4.94
N ASP A 141 7.57 2.62 4.84
CA ASP A 141 8.92 2.74 4.28
C ASP A 141 8.82 3.14 2.80
N GLY A 142 8.01 2.38 2.05
CA GLY A 142 7.50 2.72 0.72
C GLY A 142 6.94 4.13 0.60
N SER A 143 6.27 4.63 1.63
CA SER A 143 5.52 5.89 1.59
C SER A 143 6.31 7.15 2.02
N LEU A 144 7.30 6.99 2.90
CA LEU A 144 8.06 8.05 3.58
C LEU A 144 9.54 8.08 3.18
N MET A 145 10.09 7.00 2.60
CA MET A 145 11.50 6.87 2.25
C MET A 145 11.70 6.55 0.76
N GLU A 146 10.76 5.83 0.14
CA GLU A 146 10.88 5.34 -1.24
C GLU A 146 9.90 5.98 -2.26
N VAL A 147 8.90 5.23 -2.72
CA VAL A 147 8.04 5.51 -3.87
C VAL A 147 6.87 6.46 -3.57
N GLY A 148 6.72 6.89 -2.32
CA GLY A 148 5.61 7.75 -1.89
C GLY A 148 5.85 9.26 -1.94
N PRO A 149 4.77 10.04 -1.69
CA PRO A 149 4.78 11.51 -1.80
C PRO A 149 5.57 12.24 -0.71
N PHE A 150 6.00 11.55 0.35
CA PHE A 150 6.54 12.16 1.56
C PHE A 150 8.05 11.91 1.69
N ARG A 151 8.72 12.82 2.40
CA ARG A 151 10.00 12.60 3.08
C ARG A 151 9.97 13.26 4.45
N THR A 152 10.77 12.78 5.39
CA THR A 152 10.95 13.41 6.70
C THR A 152 11.69 14.76 6.60
N VAL A 153 11.59 15.54 7.68
CA VAL A 153 12.33 16.78 7.93
C VAL A 153 12.89 16.69 9.35
N PRO A 154 14.23 16.66 9.53
CA PRO A 154 14.83 16.53 10.85
C PRO A 154 14.38 17.63 11.80
N ALA A 155 14.25 17.31 13.09
CA ALA A 155 13.79 18.28 14.09
C ALA A 155 14.61 19.59 14.12
N SER A 156 15.89 19.53 13.77
CA SER A 156 16.81 20.67 13.63
C SER A 156 16.55 21.61 12.45
N GLU A 157 15.75 21.19 11.46
CA GLU A 157 15.38 21.97 10.28
C GLU A 157 13.97 22.58 10.39
N THR A 158 13.21 22.21 11.43
CA THR A 158 11.83 22.68 11.63
C THR A 158 11.75 23.87 12.60
N GLU A 159 10.79 24.77 12.37
CA GLU A 159 10.45 25.81 13.37
C GLU A 159 9.78 25.23 14.63
N SER A 160 9.23 24.01 14.55
CA SER A 160 8.54 23.34 15.65
C SER A 160 9.47 22.63 16.64
N GLY A 161 10.73 22.38 16.25
CA GLY A 161 11.70 21.60 17.02
C GLY A 161 11.33 20.11 17.12
N LYS A 162 10.53 19.59 16.18
CA LYS A 162 10.13 18.18 16.10
C LYS A 162 10.34 17.66 14.67
N VAL A 163 10.51 16.34 14.51
CA VAL A 163 10.55 15.75 13.16
C VAL A 163 9.18 15.89 12.48
N GLU A 164 9.16 16.39 11.26
CA GLU A 164 7.95 16.63 10.45
C GLU A 164 8.08 15.95 9.07
N VAL A 165 7.08 16.09 8.20
CA VAL A 165 7.15 15.62 6.81
C VAL A 165 6.97 16.75 5.81
N LYS A 166 7.62 16.60 4.65
CA LYS A 166 7.50 17.45 3.47
C LYS A 166 6.96 16.63 2.29
N LEU A 167 6.26 17.29 1.36
CA LEU A 167 5.88 16.69 0.08
C LEU A 167 7.00 16.81 -0.93
N VAL A 168 7.35 15.70 -1.57
CA VAL A 168 8.24 15.64 -2.74
C VAL A 168 7.42 15.42 -4.02
N GLU A 169 8.07 15.63 -5.17
CA GLU A 169 7.61 15.17 -6.48
C GLU A 169 8.34 13.87 -6.85
N GLY A 170 7.75 13.06 -7.73
CA GLY A 170 8.35 11.81 -8.21
C GLY A 170 7.95 10.55 -7.47
N GLY A 171 7.13 10.67 -6.44
CA GLY A 171 6.36 9.54 -5.94
C GLY A 171 5.41 8.99 -7.00
N TRP A 172 5.02 7.73 -6.85
CA TRP A 172 4.18 7.01 -7.81
C TRP A 172 2.73 7.52 -7.82
N GLU A 173 2.33 8.29 -6.80
CA GLU A 173 1.03 8.96 -6.72
C GLU A 173 0.88 10.14 -7.70
N GLU A 174 1.93 10.49 -8.46
CA GLU A 174 1.80 11.50 -9.51
C GLU A 174 0.79 11.10 -10.59
N TYR A 175 0.66 9.80 -10.93
CA TYR A 175 -0.22 9.30 -12.00
C TYR A 175 -1.05 8.05 -11.66
N ALA A 176 -0.92 7.51 -10.45
CA ALA A 176 -1.76 6.44 -9.92
C ALA A 176 -2.32 6.84 -8.55
N THR A 177 -3.43 6.24 -8.12
CA THR A 177 -3.79 6.24 -6.69
C THR A 177 -2.98 5.13 -6.04
N VAL A 178 -2.13 5.46 -5.08
CA VAL A 178 -1.26 4.50 -4.38
C VAL A 178 -1.84 4.22 -2.99
N VAL A 179 -1.94 2.94 -2.63
CA VAL A 179 -2.44 2.47 -1.34
C VAL A 179 -1.35 1.63 -0.68
N PHE A 180 -0.66 2.22 0.29
CA PHE A 180 0.29 1.54 1.15
C PHE A 180 -0.49 0.74 2.20
N ILE A 181 -0.21 -0.55 2.38
CA ILE A 181 -0.91 -1.42 3.35
C ILE A 181 0.12 -2.05 4.29
N ASP A 182 -0.03 -1.81 5.59
CA ASP A 182 0.73 -2.55 6.61
C ASP A 182 0.12 -3.96 6.70
N GLN A 183 0.88 -5.00 6.37
CA GLN A 183 0.41 -6.39 6.43
C GLN A 183 1.59 -7.35 6.64
N PRO A 184 1.39 -8.58 7.15
CA PRO A 184 0.18 -9.14 7.77
C PRO A 184 -0.34 -8.35 8.99
N PRO A 185 -1.49 -8.73 9.58
CA PRO A 185 -1.93 -8.17 10.87
C PRO A 185 -0.83 -8.27 11.93
N GLY A 186 -0.53 -7.16 12.60
CA GLY A 186 0.64 -7.01 13.47
C GLY A 186 1.74 -6.11 12.89
N THR A 187 1.91 -6.04 11.56
CA THR A 187 2.89 -5.14 10.90
C THR A 187 2.57 -3.67 11.17
N GLY A 188 3.57 -2.79 11.36
CA GLY A 188 3.39 -1.34 11.40
C GLY A 188 2.31 -0.87 12.37
N PHE A 189 1.24 -0.23 11.86
CA PHE A 189 0.03 0.11 12.63
C PHE A 189 -1.09 -0.95 12.58
N SER A 190 -0.99 -1.99 11.74
CA SER A 190 -2.03 -3.02 11.62
C SER A 190 -2.24 -3.80 12.92
N TYR A 191 -3.50 -3.85 13.35
CA TYR A 191 -3.91 -4.44 14.61
C TYR A 191 -4.17 -5.95 14.52
N VAL A 192 -3.67 -6.68 15.52
CA VAL A 192 -4.06 -8.06 15.83
C VAL A 192 -3.91 -8.32 17.34
N PRO A 193 -4.74 -9.18 17.97
CA PRO A 193 -4.49 -9.66 19.33
C PRO A 193 -3.16 -10.43 19.44
N THR A 194 -2.56 -10.45 20.63
CA THR A 194 -1.22 -11.04 20.86
C THR A 194 -1.09 -12.53 20.48
N ASN A 195 -2.20 -13.26 20.43
CA ASN A 195 -2.27 -14.67 20.02
C ASN A 195 -3.00 -14.88 18.67
N GLY A 196 -3.10 -13.82 17.85
CA GLY A 196 -3.80 -13.82 16.58
C GLY A 196 -2.92 -13.63 15.34
N TYR A 197 -1.59 -13.62 15.49
CA TYR A 197 -0.67 -13.55 14.35
C TYR A 197 -0.93 -14.67 13.33
N LEU A 198 -0.56 -14.43 12.06
CA LEU A 198 -0.81 -15.38 10.97
C LEU A 198 0.41 -16.28 10.73
N HIS A 199 0.15 -17.53 10.37
CA HIS A 199 1.18 -18.58 10.22
C HIS A 199 1.46 -18.97 8.76
N GLU A 200 0.61 -18.55 7.81
CA GLU A 200 0.64 -19.01 6.41
C GLU A 200 0.32 -17.86 5.41
N LEU A 201 0.88 -17.90 4.19
CA LEU A 201 0.65 -16.90 3.13
C LEU A 201 -0.81 -16.91 2.62
N ASP A 202 -1.45 -18.08 2.61
CA ASP A 202 -2.89 -18.21 2.31
C ASP A 202 -3.76 -17.46 3.33
N GLN A 203 -3.34 -17.38 4.60
CA GLN A 203 -4.07 -16.62 5.62
C GLN A 203 -3.93 -15.11 5.37
N GLY A 204 -2.71 -14.63 5.11
CA GLY A 204 -2.47 -13.24 4.70
C GLY A 204 -3.28 -12.86 3.46
N SER A 205 -3.38 -13.78 2.50
CA SER A 205 -4.19 -13.61 1.28
C SER A 205 -5.68 -13.48 1.57
N ALA A 206 -6.23 -14.35 2.42
CA ALA A 206 -7.64 -14.27 2.81
C ALA A 206 -7.95 -12.97 3.57
N HIS A 207 -7.03 -12.50 4.41
CA HIS A 207 -7.12 -11.20 5.07
C HIS A 207 -7.08 -10.02 4.09
N LEU A 208 -6.22 -10.06 3.05
CA LEU A 208 -6.21 -9.03 2.02
C LEU A 208 -7.51 -9.04 1.19
N ILE A 209 -8.00 -10.20 0.77
CA ILE A 209 -9.29 -10.30 0.05
C ILE A 209 -10.41 -9.65 0.88
N LYS A 210 -10.44 -9.91 2.19
CA LYS A 210 -11.43 -9.34 3.09
C LYS A 210 -11.25 -7.83 3.31
N PHE A 211 -10.01 -7.36 3.44
CA PHE A 211 -9.69 -5.94 3.44
C PHE A 211 -10.21 -5.27 2.16
N LEU A 212 -9.95 -5.84 0.98
CA LEU A 212 -10.37 -5.30 -0.31
C LEU A 212 -11.90 -5.21 -0.45
N GLN A 213 -12.66 -6.22 0.02
CA GLN A 213 -14.13 -6.15 0.08
C GLN A 213 -14.61 -4.93 0.88
N ASN A 214 -14.00 -4.70 2.04
CA ASN A 214 -14.36 -3.62 2.94
C ASN A 214 -13.89 -2.26 2.37
N PHE A 215 -12.66 -2.18 1.87
CA PHE A 215 -12.08 -1.01 1.21
C PHE A 215 -12.95 -0.52 0.04
N TYR A 216 -13.36 -1.40 -0.88
CA TYR A 216 -14.27 -1.03 -1.98
C TYR A 216 -15.72 -0.80 -1.55
N THR A 217 -16.09 -1.13 -0.30
CA THR A 217 -17.38 -0.69 0.28
C THR A 217 -17.30 0.75 0.79
N ILE A 218 -16.12 1.18 1.24
CA ILE A 218 -15.81 2.53 1.74
C ILE A 218 -15.51 3.49 0.59
N PHE A 219 -14.74 3.04 -0.41
CA PHE A 219 -14.33 3.77 -1.61
C PHE A 219 -14.93 3.13 -2.88
N PRO A 220 -16.27 3.16 -3.07
CA PRO A 220 -16.93 2.50 -4.19
C PRO A 220 -16.59 3.13 -5.54
N GLU A 221 -16.04 4.34 -5.59
CA GLU A 221 -15.58 5.00 -6.82
C GLU A 221 -14.30 4.38 -7.39
N LEU A 222 -13.58 3.57 -6.62
CA LEU A 222 -12.36 2.88 -7.06
C LEU A 222 -12.63 1.52 -7.74
N LYS A 223 -13.89 1.05 -7.73
CA LYS A 223 -14.29 -0.22 -8.38
C LYS A 223 -14.09 -0.15 -9.89
N GLY A 224 -13.43 -1.15 -10.46
CA GLY A 224 -13.21 -1.26 -11.91
C GLY A 224 -12.08 -0.37 -12.45
N ILE A 225 -11.33 0.34 -11.60
CA ILE A 225 -10.09 1.02 -12.00
C ILE A 225 -9.00 -0.03 -12.22
N ASP A 226 -8.29 0.03 -13.35
CA ASP A 226 -7.12 -0.81 -13.64
C ASP A 226 -6.15 -0.84 -12.45
N THR A 227 -6.01 -2.02 -11.84
CA THR A 227 -5.35 -2.20 -10.54
C THR A 227 -4.06 -3.00 -10.67
N TYR A 228 -3.02 -2.55 -9.98
CA TYR A 228 -1.70 -3.17 -9.92
C TYR A 228 -1.35 -3.53 -8.48
N LEU A 229 -0.59 -4.60 -8.29
CA LEU A 229 0.07 -4.90 -7.01
C LEU A 229 1.57 -4.65 -7.17
N ALA A 230 2.19 -3.99 -6.21
CA ALA A 230 3.61 -3.71 -6.21
C ALA A 230 4.19 -3.78 -4.80
N GLY A 231 5.52 -3.83 -4.71
CA GLY A 231 6.20 -3.96 -3.43
C GLY A 231 7.57 -4.60 -3.60
N GLU A 232 8.23 -4.88 -2.48
CA GLU A 232 9.63 -5.32 -2.47
C GLU A 232 9.94 -6.41 -1.45
N SER A 233 11.15 -6.97 -1.53
CA SER A 233 11.69 -7.88 -0.49
C SER A 233 10.79 -9.12 -0.32
N PHE A 234 10.38 -9.45 0.91
CA PHE A 234 9.43 -10.54 1.17
C PHE A 234 8.04 -10.36 0.53
N ALA A 235 7.71 -9.19 -0.03
CA ALA A 235 6.54 -9.05 -0.91
C ALA A 235 6.67 -9.85 -2.21
N GLY A 236 7.87 -10.34 -2.55
CA GLY A 236 8.06 -11.42 -3.53
C GLY A 236 7.30 -12.72 -3.17
N GLN A 237 7.05 -12.99 -1.88
CA GLN A 237 6.14 -14.04 -1.43
C GLN A 237 4.69 -13.56 -1.45
N TYR A 238 4.40 -12.39 -0.87
CA TYR A 238 3.03 -11.89 -0.72
C TYR A 238 2.32 -11.65 -2.06
N ILE A 239 2.96 -10.98 -3.01
CA ILE A 239 2.31 -10.45 -4.22
C ILE A 239 1.79 -11.55 -5.16
N PRO A 240 2.51 -12.66 -5.44
CA PRO A 240 1.97 -13.75 -6.24
C PRO A 240 0.82 -14.50 -5.54
N TYR A 241 0.89 -14.68 -4.22
CA TYR A 241 -0.20 -15.26 -3.42
C TYR A 241 -1.45 -14.39 -3.48
N PHE A 242 -1.31 -13.08 -3.25
CA PHE A 242 -2.39 -12.10 -3.38
C PHE A 242 -2.99 -12.08 -4.78
N ALA A 243 -2.15 -12.13 -5.82
CA ALA A 243 -2.59 -12.16 -7.21
C ALA A 243 -3.40 -13.43 -7.52
N ASP A 244 -2.92 -14.61 -7.14
CA ASP A 244 -3.64 -15.86 -7.40
C ASP A 244 -4.92 -15.98 -6.57
N ALA A 245 -4.92 -15.52 -5.31
CA ALA A 245 -6.12 -15.41 -4.50
C ALA A 245 -7.18 -14.49 -5.13
N ILE A 246 -6.79 -13.31 -5.63
CA ILE A 246 -7.66 -12.40 -6.38
C ILE A 246 -8.19 -13.09 -7.64
N LEU A 247 -7.32 -13.75 -8.41
CA LEU A 247 -7.67 -14.43 -9.66
C LEU A 247 -8.50 -15.73 -9.46
N LYS A 248 -8.62 -16.22 -8.23
CA LYS A 248 -9.50 -17.34 -7.83
C LYS A 248 -10.78 -16.89 -7.12
N SER A 249 -10.88 -15.63 -6.71
CA SER A 249 -11.91 -15.14 -5.80
C SER A 249 -13.28 -14.95 -6.47
N SER A 250 -14.30 -15.64 -5.95
CA SER A 250 -15.72 -15.32 -6.22
C SER A 250 -16.18 -14.03 -5.54
N ASP A 251 -15.40 -13.56 -4.57
CA ASP A 251 -15.74 -12.51 -3.61
C ASP A 251 -15.27 -11.11 -4.06
N LEU A 252 -14.42 -11.07 -5.11
CA LEU A 252 -14.01 -9.87 -5.84
C LEU A 252 -14.22 -10.07 -7.36
N PRO A 253 -15.46 -10.32 -7.82
CA PRO A 253 -15.73 -10.57 -9.24
C PRO A 253 -15.35 -9.35 -10.09
N ASP A 254 -14.80 -9.62 -11.26
CA ASP A 254 -14.30 -8.62 -12.23
C ASP A 254 -13.23 -7.64 -11.67
N PHE A 255 -12.49 -8.01 -10.62
CA PHE A 255 -11.34 -7.25 -10.13
C PHE A 255 -10.30 -7.09 -11.27
N PRO A 256 -10.01 -5.85 -11.71
CA PRO A 256 -9.24 -5.61 -12.93
C PRO A 256 -7.72 -5.62 -12.66
N LEU A 257 -7.18 -6.75 -12.22
CA LEU A 257 -5.74 -6.91 -12.00
C LEU A 257 -4.99 -6.81 -13.34
N LYS A 258 -4.14 -5.79 -13.49
CA LYS A 258 -3.44 -5.43 -14.74
C LYS A 258 -1.93 -5.63 -14.70
N GLY A 259 -1.35 -6.00 -13.56
CA GLY A 259 0.03 -6.41 -13.47
C GLY A 259 0.59 -6.43 -12.04
N LEU A 260 1.72 -7.11 -11.89
CA LEU A 260 2.50 -7.19 -10.65
C LEU A 260 3.86 -6.53 -10.85
N ALA A 261 4.35 -5.73 -9.91
CA ALA A 261 5.67 -5.09 -9.96
C ALA A 261 6.47 -5.37 -8.67
N ILE A 262 7.38 -6.34 -8.72
CA ILE A 262 8.12 -6.86 -7.56
C ILE A 262 9.57 -6.37 -7.63
N GLY A 263 9.97 -5.52 -6.69
CA GLY A 263 11.34 -5.06 -6.50
C GLY A 263 12.13 -6.02 -5.61
N ASN A 264 13.38 -6.32 -5.97
CA ASN A 264 14.37 -6.98 -5.09
C ASN A 264 13.76 -8.11 -4.23
N GLY A 265 13.00 -9.00 -4.88
CA GLY A 265 12.04 -9.86 -4.19
C GLY A 265 12.61 -11.20 -3.75
N TRP A 266 12.22 -11.67 -2.56
CA TRP A 266 12.40 -13.06 -2.15
C TRP A 266 11.21 -13.90 -2.64
N ILE A 267 11.44 -14.80 -3.60
CA ILE A 267 10.41 -15.42 -4.45
C ILE A 267 10.62 -16.95 -4.58
N ASP A 268 11.83 -17.39 -4.91
CA ASP A 268 12.18 -18.80 -5.15
C ASP A 268 13.60 -19.11 -4.62
N PRO A 269 13.73 -19.78 -3.46
CA PRO A 269 15.03 -20.09 -2.86
C PRO A 269 15.91 -20.96 -3.76
N ILE A 270 15.34 -21.87 -4.57
CA ILE A 270 16.11 -22.81 -5.41
C ILE A 270 16.98 -22.06 -6.43
N GLN A 271 16.51 -20.89 -6.86
CA GLN A 271 17.23 -20.03 -7.81
C GLN A 271 18.04 -18.93 -7.10
N GLN A 272 17.56 -18.43 -5.96
CA GLN A 272 18.17 -17.30 -5.28
C GLN A 272 19.39 -17.66 -4.42
N TYR A 273 19.42 -18.81 -3.74
CA TYR A 273 20.59 -19.21 -2.95
C TYR A 273 21.87 -19.38 -3.79
N PRO A 274 21.86 -20.04 -4.97
CA PRO A 274 23.02 -20.03 -5.86
C PRO A 274 23.33 -18.64 -6.43
N GLY A 275 22.34 -17.74 -6.49
CA GLY A 275 22.50 -16.36 -6.92
C GLY A 275 23.47 -15.55 -6.06
N TYR A 276 23.56 -15.81 -4.75
CA TYR A 276 24.57 -15.20 -3.87
C TYR A 276 26.00 -15.47 -4.35
N VAL A 277 26.27 -16.70 -4.83
CA VAL A 277 27.60 -17.12 -5.31
C VAL A 277 27.92 -16.50 -6.67
N ASP A 278 26.96 -16.49 -7.59
CA ASP A 278 27.10 -15.80 -8.89
C ASP A 278 27.36 -14.30 -8.69
N PHE A 279 26.60 -13.64 -7.80
CA PHE A 279 26.73 -12.23 -7.47
C PHE A 279 28.05 -11.91 -6.76
N ALA A 280 28.44 -12.69 -5.74
CA ALA A 280 29.68 -12.47 -4.99
C ALA A 280 30.93 -12.61 -5.87
N TYR A 281 30.90 -13.51 -6.86
CA TYR A 281 31.97 -13.62 -7.85
C TYR A 281 31.94 -12.53 -8.93
N GLU A 282 30.76 -12.09 -9.41
CA GLU A 282 30.65 -11.03 -10.44
C GLU A 282 30.99 -9.64 -9.89
N LYS A 283 30.56 -9.33 -8.66
CA LYS A 283 30.94 -8.12 -7.92
C LYS A 283 32.37 -8.15 -7.37
N GLY A 284 33.02 -9.32 -7.38
CA GLY A 284 34.36 -9.50 -6.82
C GLY A 284 34.42 -9.42 -5.30
N LEU A 285 33.29 -9.63 -4.60
CA LEU A 285 33.22 -9.67 -3.14
C LEU A 285 34.02 -10.84 -2.56
N ILE A 286 33.96 -11.99 -3.24
CA ILE A 286 34.83 -13.14 -2.98
C ILE A 286 35.63 -13.47 -4.23
N LYS A 287 36.90 -13.83 -4.05
CA LYS A 287 37.83 -14.12 -5.14
C LYS A 287 38.06 -15.63 -5.26
N LYS A 288 37.82 -16.19 -6.46
CA LYS A 288 38.03 -17.62 -6.73
C LYS A 288 39.44 -18.08 -6.34
N GLY A 289 39.52 -19.17 -5.56
CA GLY A 289 40.77 -19.74 -5.07
C GLY A 289 41.35 -19.08 -3.81
N THR A 290 40.52 -18.43 -2.99
CA THR A 290 40.87 -18.08 -1.60
C THR A 290 40.07 -18.94 -0.60
N PRO A 291 40.44 -19.02 0.69
CA PRO A 291 39.71 -19.83 1.69
C PRO A 291 38.25 -19.40 1.87
N GLU A 292 37.93 -18.13 1.60
CA GLU A 292 36.57 -17.60 1.64
C GLU A 292 35.72 -18.15 0.48
N ALA A 293 36.32 -18.31 -0.71
CA ALA A 293 35.71 -19.01 -1.84
C ALA A 293 35.51 -20.50 -1.55
N GLU A 294 36.49 -21.18 -0.95
CA GLU A 294 36.35 -22.58 -0.56
C GLU A 294 35.23 -22.77 0.48
N LYS A 295 35.07 -21.83 1.43
CA LYS A 295 33.95 -21.82 2.38
C LYS A 295 32.60 -21.61 1.67
N MET A 296 32.51 -20.63 0.77
CA MET A 296 31.27 -20.30 0.06
C MET A 296 30.82 -21.41 -0.89
N ASP A 297 31.74 -21.97 -1.68
CA ASP A 297 31.45 -23.07 -2.60
C ASP A 297 31.00 -24.33 -1.81
N ALA A 298 31.59 -24.59 -0.64
CA ALA A 298 31.17 -25.69 0.25
C ALA A 298 29.80 -25.46 0.90
N ALA A 299 29.47 -24.22 1.31
CA ALA A 299 28.13 -23.88 1.79
C ALA A 299 27.07 -24.06 0.68
N LEU A 300 27.40 -23.70 -0.56
CA LEU A 300 26.53 -23.96 -1.71
C LEU A 300 26.38 -25.47 -1.97
N GLU A 301 27.43 -26.28 -1.82
CA GLU A 301 27.34 -27.74 -1.96
C GLU A 301 26.47 -28.39 -0.84
N ALA A 302 26.47 -27.82 0.37
CA ALA A 302 25.57 -28.24 1.45
C ALA A 302 24.12 -27.87 1.12
N CYS A 303 23.86 -26.60 0.79
CA CYS A 303 22.56 -26.11 0.35
C CYS A 303 21.99 -26.91 -0.83
N GLN A 304 22.80 -27.24 -1.84
CA GLN A 304 22.36 -28.04 -2.99
C GLN A 304 21.82 -29.42 -2.60
N LYS A 305 22.41 -30.07 -1.59
CA LYS A 305 21.89 -31.36 -1.06
C LYS A 305 20.58 -31.17 -0.31
N SER A 306 20.42 -30.10 0.46
CA SER A 306 19.12 -29.73 1.05
C SER A 306 18.04 -29.47 0.00
N MET A 307 18.43 -28.96 -1.18
CA MET A 307 17.53 -28.68 -2.31
C MET A 307 17.12 -29.92 -3.12
N GLU A 308 17.91 -31.01 -3.14
CA GLU A 308 17.64 -32.21 -3.96
C GLU A 308 16.26 -32.86 -3.71
N GLN A 309 15.69 -32.69 -2.51
CA GLN A 309 14.36 -33.23 -2.17
C GLN A 309 13.20 -32.43 -2.79
N TYR A 310 13.39 -31.14 -3.09
CA TYR A 310 12.33 -30.22 -3.52
C TYR A 310 12.13 -30.24 -5.04
N THR A 311 11.71 -31.39 -5.54
CA THR A 311 11.44 -31.65 -6.98
C THR A 311 10.06 -31.17 -7.46
N ASP A 312 9.19 -30.75 -6.55
CA ASP A 312 7.84 -30.25 -6.81
C ASP A 312 7.73 -28.80 -6.29
N PRO A 313 7.65 -27.78 -7.18
CA PRO A 313 7.61 -26.38 -6.77
C PRO A 313 6.47 -26.05 -5.80
N PHE A 314 5.36 -26.78 -5.83
CA PHE A 314 4.25 -26.60 -4.89
C PHE A 314 4.48 -27.29 -3.53
N LYS A 315 5.71 -27.74 -3.26
CA LYS A 315 6.19 -28.27 -1.98
C LYS A 315 7.56 -27.71 -1.55
N THR A 316 8.14 -26.80 -2.33
CA THR A 316 9.37 -26.09 -1.96
C THR A 316 9.05 -25.06 -0.87
N PRO A 317 9.63 -25.12 0.34
CA PRO A 317 9.43 -24.10 1.36
C PRO A 317 10.11 -22.78 0.97
N SER A 318 9.74 -21.68 1.62
CA SER A 318 10.34 -20.34 1.37
C SER A 318 11.72 -20.15 1.97
N ASN A 319 12.15 -21.00 2.90
CA ASN A 319 13.48 -21.07 3.49
C ASN A 319 13.95 -22.53 3.43
N ILE A 320 15.26 -22.79 3.29
CA ILE A 320 15.82 -24.15 3.14
C ILE A 320 17.03 -24.33 4.04
N ASP A 321 17.03 -25.43 4.81
CA ASP A 321 18.08 -25.83 5.75
C ASP A 321 19.48 -25.74 5.11
N HIS A 322 20.46 -25.24 5.87
CA HIS A 322 21.84 -24.96 5.42
C HIS A 322 22.00 -23.92 4.29
N CYS A 323 20.94 -23.47 3.62
CA CYS A 323 21.08 -22.51 2.53
C CYS A 323 21.35 -21.07 2.99
N GLY A 324 20.93 -20.69 4.20
CA GLY A 324 21.34 -19.42 4.82
C GLY A 324 22.86 -19.27 4.94
N GLU A 325 23.59 -20.38 5.16
CA GLU A 325 25.04 -20.41 5.27
C GLU A 325 25.75 -19.90 3.99
N VAL A 326 25.08 -19.96 2.84
CA VAL A 326 25.61 -19.41 1.58
C VAL A 326 25.74 -17.89 1.66
N MET A 327 24.70 -17.18 2.12
CA MET A 327 24.77 -15.72 2.31
C MET A 327 25.73 -15.37 3.44
N ASP A 328 25.70 -16.12 4.55
CA ASP A 328 26.60 -15.89 5.69
C ASP A 328 28.07 -16.10 5.31
N SER A 329 28.38 -16.99 4.36
CA SER A 329 29.74 -17.15 3.84
C SER A 329 30.26 -15.88 3.14
N VAL A 330 29.37 -15.15 2.44
CA VAL A 330 29.68 -13.86 1.79
C VAL A 330 29.80 -12.74 2.82
N THR A 331 28.82 -12.57 3.71
CA THR A 331 28.81 -11.47 4.68
C THR A 331 29.91 -11.59 5.73
N SER A 332 30.24 -12.82 6.17
CA SER A 332 31.29 -13.05 7.18
C SER A 332 32.71 -12.70 6.69
N ALA A 333 32.96 -12.70 5.38
CA ALA A 333 34.22 -12.23 4.80
C ALA A 333 34.40 -10.69 4.92
N TYR A 334 33.31 -9.95 5.18
CA TYR A 334 33.27 -8.49 5.28
C TYR A 334 33.23 -7.97 6.73
N ILE A 335 33.34 -8.85 7.73
CA ILE A 335 33.40 -8.47 9.13
C ILE A 335 34.82 -7.97 9.45
N GLN A 336 34.95 -6.67 9.74
CA GLN A 336 36.24 -5.99 9.95
C GLN A 336 36.19 -5.02 11.15
N GLU A 337 37.35 -4.51 11.56
CA GLU A 337 37.47 -3.51 12.63
C GLU A 337 37.87 -2.15 12.03
N LEU A 338 37.00 -1.15 12.19
CA LEU A 338 37.28 0.24 11.79
C LEU A 338 37.24 1.13 13.03
N ASN A 339 38.29 1.92 13.25
CA ASN A 339 38.40 2.90 14.34
C ASN A 339 38.14 2.31 15.76
N GLY A 340 38.45 1.03 15.98
CA GLY A 340 38.18 0.33 17.25
C GLY A 340 36.75 -0.20 17.41
N LYS A 341 35.94 -0.17 16.34
CA LYS A 341 34.57 -0.70 16.30
C LYS A 341 34.48 -1.82 15.26
N LYS A 342 33.76 -2.89 15.61
CA LYS A 342 33.48 -4.00 14.68
C LYS A 342 32.32 -3.61 13.76
N VAL A 343 32.52 -3.77 12.46
CA VAL A 343 31.58 -3.42 11.39
C VAL A 343 31.43 -4.57 10.39
N CYS A 344 30.41 -4.48 9.54
CA CYS A 344 30.08 -5.42 8.48
C CYS A 344 29.56 -4.68 7.24
N MET A 345 29.57 -5.36 6.10
CA MET A 345 28.86 -4.90 4.90
C MET A 345 27.35 -4.79 5.17
N ASN A 346 26.70 -3.77 4.61
CA ASN A 346 25.25 -3.65 4.61
C ASN A 346 24.66 -4.68 3.62
N VAL A 347 23.76 -5.55 4.07
CA VAL A 347 23.13 -6.57 3.20
C VAL A 347 22.19 -6.00 2.13
N TYR A 348 21.71 -4.77 2.33
CA TYR A 348 20.84 -4.05 1.39
C TYR A 348 21.62 -3.25 0.33
N ASP A 349 22.90 -2.92 0.57
CA ASP A 349 23.79 -2.26 -0.39
C ASP A 349 25.25 -2.59 -0.10
N VAL A 350 25.88 -3.39 -0.97
CA VAL A 350 27.27 -3.85 -0.79
C VAL A 350 28.33 -2.75 -0.90
N ARG A 351 27.94 -1.53 -1.29
CA ARG A 351 28.80 -0.33 -1.25
C ARG A 351 28.91 0.26 0.17
N LEU A 352 27.98 -0.10 1.05
CA LEU A 352 27.83 0.48 2.39
C LEU A 352 28.32 -0.45 3.49
N VAL A 353 28.63 0.15 4.65
CA VAL A 353 29.15 -0.52 5.85
C VAL A 353 28.34 -0.04 7.04
N ASP A 354 27.94 -0.97 7.91
CA ASP A 354 27.15 -0.74 9.11
C ASP A 354 27.83 -1.40 10.34
N ASP A 355 27.37 -1.05 11.53
CA ASP A 355 27.80 -1.63 12.79
C ASP A 355 27.50 -3.14 12.84
N TRP A 356 28.43 -3.92 13.40
CA TRP A 356 28.15 -5.33 13.70
C TRP A 356 27.45 -5.43 15.07
N PRO A 357 26.33 -6.17 15.22
CA PRO A 357 25.74 -7.13 14.27
C PRO A 357 24.59 -6.60 13.40
N ALA A 358 24.33 -5.29 13.35
CA ALA A 358 23.20 -4.72 12.62
C ALA A 358 23.30 -4.90 11.08
N CYS A 359 24.50 -4.73 10.50
CA CYS A 359 24.83 -5.12 9.13
C CYS A 359 23.83 -4.69 8.03
N GLY A 360 23.16 -3.55 8.21
CA GLY A 360 22.11 -3.02 7.35
C GLY A 360 20.87 -2.55 8.11
N MET A 361 20.61 -3.10 9.32
CA MET A 361 19.41 -2.75 10.10
C MET A 361 19.41 -1.34 10.72
N ASN A 362 20.47 -0.53 10.53
CA ASN A 362 20.47 0.90 10.84
C ASN A 362 20.26 1.81 9.61
N TRP A 363 20.03 1.24 8.42
CA TRP A 363 19.87 1.95 7.15
C TRP A 363 18.40 1.86 6.68
N PRO A 364 17.86 2.89 5.99
CA PRO A 364 18.50 4.15 5.58
C PRO A 364 18.61 5.19 6.72
N PRO A 365 19.45 6.24 6.58
CA PRO A 365 19.64 7.26 7.64
C PRO A 365 18.34 7.93 8.11
N ASP A 366 17.42 8.17 7.16
CA ASP A 366 16.09 8.77 7.36
C ASP A 366 15.18 7.97 8.31
N LEU A 367 15.45 6.66 8.49
CA LEU A 367 14.68 5.75 9.33
C LEU A 367 14.56 6.25 10.78
N SER A 368 15.63 6.84 11.32
CA SER A 368 15.66 7.41 12.68
C SER A 368 14.64 8.54 12.88
N ASP A 369 14.41 9.34 11.83
CA ASP A 369 13.36 10.37 11.79
C ASP A 369 11.98 9.75 11.55
N VAL A 370 11.85 8.70 10.73
CA VAL A 370 10.58 7.97 10.52
C VAL A 370 10.05 7.38 11.83
N TYR A 371 10.90 6.68 12.60
CA TYR A 371 10.60 6.22 13.96
C TYR A 371 10.16 7.37 14.88
N THR A 372 10.80 8.53 14.78
CA THR A 372 10.51 9.70 15.61
C THR A 372 9.21 10.39 15.20
N PHE A 373 8.85 10.37 13.92
CA PHE A 373 7.63 10.96 13.38
C PHE A 373 6.40 10.09 13.69
N LEU A 374 6.42 8.80 13.31
CA LEU A 374 5.26 7.90 13.44
C LEU A 374 4.90 7.56 14.89
N ARG A 375 5.82 7.76 15.85
CA ARG A 375 5.55 7.58 17.28
C ARG A 375 4.92 8.80 17.97
N ARG A 376 4.58 9.88 17.25
CA ARG A 376 3.94 11.08 17.83
C ARG A 376 2.42 10.91 17.95
N ASP A 377 1.85 11.19 19.13
CA ASP A 377 0.39 11.22 19.37
C ASP A 377 -0.41 12.04 18.33
N ASP A 378 0.17 13.15 17.83
CA ASP A 378 -0.47 14.02 16.84
C ASP A 378 -0.41 13.46 15.41
N VAL A 379 0.60 12.66 15.06
CA VAL A 379 0.69 11.90 13.80
C VAL A 379 -0.25 10.69 13.84
N ILE A 380 -0.17 9.89 14.90
CA ILE A 380 -1.04 8.73 15.17
C ILE A 380 -2.52 9.15 15.12
N THR A 381 -2.85 10.32 15.69
CA THR A 381 -4.20 10.91 15.61
C THR A 381 -4.57 11.37 14.21
N ALA A 382 -3.66 11.98 13.45
CA ALA A 382 -3.96 12.46 12.10
C ALA A 382 -4.13 11.33 11.08
N LEU A 383 -3.46 10.19 11.29
CA LEU A 383 -3.54 8.99 10.44
C LEU A 383 -4.70 8.03 10.83
N HIS A 384 -5.45 8.33 11.89
CA HIS A 384 -6.53 7.48 12.41
C HIS A 384 -6.09 6.05 12.80
N ALA A 385 -4.85 5.87 13.23
CA ALA A 385 -4.28 4.58 13.67
C ALA A 385 -4.35 4.49 15.20
N ARG A 386 -5.34 3.80 15.77
CA ARG A 386 -5.64 3.84 17.22
C ARG A 386 -6.03 2.51 17.85
N ASP A 387 -6.18 1.42 17.11
CA ASP A 387 -6.46 0.11 17.71
C ASP A 387 -5.18 -0.58 18.24
N LYS A 388 -4.01 -0.35 17.63
CA LYS A 388 -2.71 -0.87 18.12
C LYS A 388 -2.18 -0.07 19.31
N GLU A 389 -2.13 -0.69 20.50
CA GLU A 389 -1.65 -0.05 21.75
C GLU A 389 -0.12 0.13 21.82
N THR A 390 0.65 -0.65 21.06
CA THR A 390 2.12 -0.57 21.04
C THR A 390 2.61 0.51 20.08
N ALA A 391 3.66 1.24 20.46
CA ALA A 391 4.30 2.24 19.59
C ALA A 391 4.75 1.62 18.26
N TRP A 392 4.64 2.39 17.16
CA TRP A 392 5.03 1.95 15.82
C TRP A 392 6.47 1.41 15.78
N VAL A 393 6.66 0.36 14.99
CA VAL A 393 7.95 -0.18 14.57
C VAL A 393 7.93 -0.37 13.06
N GLU A 394 9.09 -0.24 12.44
CA GLU A 394 9.33 -0.55 11.03
C GLU A 394 9.01 -2.01 10.77
N CYS A 395 9.80 -2.93 11.32
CA CYS A 395 9.57 -4.37 11.27
C CYS A 395 9.19 -4.91 12.66
N ASP A 396 8.09 -5.65 12.75
CA ASP A 396 7.68 -6.34 13.98
C ASP A 396 8.11 -7.81 13.91
N ASN A 397 9.23 -8.16 14.55
CA ASN A 397 9.83 -9.50 14.50
C ASN A 397 8.87 -10.63 14.94
N LYS A 398 7.78 -10.33 15.66
CA LYS A 398 6.76 -11.34 16.00
C LYS A 398 5.98 -11.79 14.77
N VAL A 399 5.69 -10.86 13.84
CA VAL A 399 5.04 -11.21 12.57
C VAL A 399 5.94 -12.13 11.76
N SER A 400 7.27 -11.98 11.83
CA SER A 400 8.21 -12.92 11.22
C SER A 400 8.24 -14.28 11.94
N ALA A 401 8.45 -14.28 13.27
CA ALA A 401 8.59 -15.50 14.05
C ALA A 401 7.36 -16.43 13.98
N GLU A 402 6.16 -15.86 14.00
CA GLU A 402 4.88 -16.58 13.97
C GLU A 402 4.52 -17.08 12.55
N LEU A 403 5.06 -16.46 11.49
CA LEU A 403 4.76 -16.79 10.08
C LEU A 403 5.57 -18.01 9.62
N HIS A 404 5.32 -19.18 10.22
CA HIS A 404 6.13 -20.39 10.03
C HIS A 404 6.12 -21.01 8.63
N LEU A 405 5.14 -20.68 7.77
CA LEU A 405 5.00 -21.13 6.38
C LEU A 405 5.12 -22.65 6.16
N ARG A 406 4.60 -23.46 7.08
CA ARG A 406 4.71 -24.93 7.05
C ARG A 406 3.89 -25.58 5.92
N ASN A 407 2.89 -24.88 5.38
CA ASN A 407 2.01 -25.36 4.32
C ASN A 407 2.06 -24.50 3.04
N SER A 408 2.60 -23.28 3.13
CA SER A 408 2.72 -22.31 2.03
C SER A 408 4.02 -22.51 1.23
N PRO A 409 4.00 -23.14 0.03
CA PRO A 409 5.21 -23.23 -0.81
C PRO A 409 5.67 -21.85 -1.32
N ALA A 410 6.94 -21.78 -1.73
CA ALA A 410 7.56 -20.58 -2.28
C ALA A 410 6.79 -20.02 -3.50
N ALA A 411 6.51 -18.73 -3.46
CA ALA A 411 5.62 -18.03 -4.39
C ALA A 411 6.06 -18.08 -5.87
N GLY A 412 7.32 -18.40 -6.17
CA GLY A 412 7.81 -18.69 -7.52
C GLY A 412 6.95 -19.71 -8.29
N ALA A 413 6.37 -20.70 -7.58
CA ALA A 413 5.48 -21.70 -8.17
C ALA A 413 4.16 -21.12 -8.74
N LEU A 414 3.72 -19.96 -8.26
CA LEU A 414 2.48 -19.30 -8.70
C LEU A 414 2.67 -18.47 -9.99
N LEU A 415 3.89 -18.00 -10.26
CA LEU A 415 4.18 -17.07 -11.35
C LEU A 415 3.73 -17.54 -12.75
N PRO A 416 3.92 -18.82 -13.16
CA PRO A 416 3.48 -19.28 -14.49
C PRO A 416 1.96 -19.17 -14.64
N GLY A 417 1.20 -19.61 -13.63
CA GLY A 417 -0.26 -19.57 -13.64
C GLY A 417 -0.85 -18.17 -13.58
N ILE A 418 -0.07 -17.16 -13.15
CA ILE A 418 -0.45 -15.74 -13.20
C ILE A 418 -0.21 -15.17 -14.61
N LEU A 419 0.95 -15.47 -15.21
CA LEU A 419 1.31 -15.07 -16.58
C LEU A 419 0.35 -15.69 -17.61
N GLU A 420 0.03 -16.97 -17.48
CA GLU A 420 -0.88 -17.72 -18.37
C GLU A 420 -2.35 -17.27 -18.23
N LYS A 421 -2.73 -16.65 -17.10
CA LYS A 421 -4.00 -15.90 -16.94
C LYS A 421 -3.98 -14.51 -17.60
N GLY A 422 -2.85 -14.10 -18.18
CA GLY A 422 -2.68 -12.82 -18.89
C GLY A 422 -2.32 -11.63 -18.01
N VAL A 423 -1.89 -11.85 -16.76
CA VAL A 423 -1.43 -10.77 -15.86
C VAL A 423 0.09 -10.60 -16.04
N PRO A 424 0.57 -9.45 -16.56
CA PRO A 424 2.00 -9.23 -16.75
C PRO A 424 2.72 -9.02 -15.42
N ILE A 425 3.99 -9.43 -15.37
CA ILE A 425 4.83 -9.33 -14.18
C ILE A 425 6.09 -8.55 -14.55
N LEU A 426 6.40 -7.50 -13.80
CA LEU A 426 7.68 -6.82 -13.79
C LEU A 426 8.44 -7.25 -12.53
N MET A 427 9.57 -7.90 -12.71
CA MET A 427 10.60 -7.99 -11.69
C MET A 427 11.58 -6.84 -11.91
N PHE A 428 11.90 -6.09 -10.87
CA PHE A 428 12.97 -5.09 -10.92
C PHE A 428 13.98 -5.34 -9.79
N ALA A 429 15.25 -5.02 -10.03
CA ALA A 429 16.32 -5.32 -9.09
C ALA A 429 17.40 -4.23 -9.13
N GLY A 430 17.67 -3.59 -7.99
CA GLY A 430 18.86 -2.76 -7.81
C GLY A 430 20.14 -3.59 -7.92
N THR A 431 21.15 -3.09 -8.63
CA THR A 431 22.37 -3.87 -8.91
C THR A 431 23.32 -4.03 -7.73
N GLU A 432 23.12 -3.31 -6.63
CA GLU A 432 24.02 -3.29 -5.45
C GLU A 432 23.45 -4.00 -4.21
N ASP A 433 22.20 -4.46 -4.27
CA ASP A 433 21.59 -5.34 -3.28
C ASP A 433 22.27 -6.71 -3.22
N LEU A 434 22.61 -7.20 -2.02
CA LEU A 434 23.03 -8.58 -1.79
C LEU A 434 21.84 -9.48 -1.44
N ILE A 435 21.02 -9.09 -0.45
CA ILE A 435 20.07 -9.98 0.21
C ILE A 435 19.02 -10.55 -0.74
N CYS A 436 18.56 -9.77 -1.73
CA CYS A 436 17.71 -10.25 -2.83
C CYS A 436 18.28 -9.87 -4.20
N ASN A 437 19.60 -10.02 -4.33
CA ASN A 437 20.40 -9.66 -5.50
C ASN A 437 19.78 -10.04 -6.86
N TYR A 438 20.06 -9.18 -7.86
CA TYR A 438 19.57 -9.36 -9.22
C TYR A 438 20.01 -10.66 -9.91
N LYS A 439 21.06 -11.36 -9.44
CA LYS A 439 21.46 -12.67 -9.98
C LYS A 439 20.51 -13.79 -9.57
N GLY A 440 20.03 -13.78 -8.33
CA GLY A 440 18.94 -14.67 -7.92
C GLY A 440 17.69 -14.48 -8.79
N ILE A 441 17.31 -13.22 -9.04
CA ILE A 441 16.15 -12.87 -9.86
C ILE A 441 16.36 -13.21 -11.35
N GLU A 442 17.57 -12.96 -11.89
CA GLU A 442 17.99 -13.38 -13.24
C GLU A 442 17.87 -14.92 -13.41
N ARG A 443 18.19 -15.69 -12.36
CA ARG A 443 18.04 -17.15 -12.37
C ARG A 443 16.57 -17.60 -12.29
N ILE A 444 15.70 -16.92 -11.54
CA ILE A 444 14.24 -17.16 -11.58
C ILE A 444 13.72 -16.93 -13.00
N VAL A 445 13.97 -15.74 -13.56
CA VAL A 445 13.49 -15.33 -14.89
C VAL A 445 13.95 -16.29 -16.00
N ASN A 446 15.16 -16.85 -15.89
CA ASN A 446 15.69 -17.80 -16.86
C ASN A 446 15.24 -19.26 -16.65
N SER A 447 14.93 -19.68 -15.42
CA SER A 447 14.51 -21.05 -15.10
C SER A 447 12.99 -21.27 -15.23
N LEU A 448 12.18 -20.22 -15.05
CA LEU A 448 10.72 -20.26 -15.13
C LEU A 448 10.23 -20.78 -16.50
N ASN A 449 9.18 -21.59 -16.51
CA ASN A 449 8.57 -22.14 -17.73
C ASN A 449 7.07 -21.78 -17.76
N TRP A 450 6.64 -21.08 -18.80
CA TRP A 450 5.26 -20.61 -19.01
C TRP A 450 4.99 -20.41 -20.51
N ASP A 451 3.73 -20.50 -20.95
CA ASP A 451 3.34 -20.50 -22.37
C ASP A 451 4.09 -21.57 -23.21
N GLY A 452 4.52 -22.66 -22.55
CA GLY A 452 5.29 -23.75 -23.17
C GLY A 452 6.75 -23.42 -23.52
N GLN A 453 7.33 -22.36 -22.94
CA GLN A 453 8.75 -22.01 -23.12
C GLN A 453 9.43 -21.67 -21.80
N GLN A 454 10.66 -22.17 -21.63
CA GLN A 454 11.53 -21.80 -20.51
C GLN A 454 12.26 -20.49 -20.79
N GLY A 455 12.32 -19.63 -19.77
CA GLY A 455 13.03 -18.36 -19.78
C GLY A 455 12.47 -17.32 -20.77
N MET A 456 13.18 -16.20 -20.88
CA MET A 456 12.86 -15.12 -21.82
C MET A 456 13.06 -15.50 -23.31
N GLY A 457 13.51 -16.72 -23.61
CA GLY A 457 13.71 -17.24 -24.96
C GLY A 457 14.73 -16.40 -25.75
N ASN A 458 14.34 -15.93 -26.93
CA ASN A 458 15.18 -15.09 -27.80
C ASN A 458 14.97 -13.57 -27.58
N ALA A 459 14.34 -13.13 -26.48
CA ALA A 459 14.11 -11.71 -26.23
C ALA A 459 15.43 -10.95 -25.99
N THR A 460 15.57 -9.78 -26.61
CA THR A 460 16.74 -8.92 -26.44
C THR A 460 16.73 -8.22 -25.08
N VAL A 461 17.92 -8.05 -24.50
CA VAL A 461 18.13 -7.17 -23.34
C VAL A 461 18.32 -5.76 -23.88
N ASP A 462 17.27 -4.93 -23.73
CA ASP A 462 17.29 -3.54 -24.14
C ASP A 462 18.01 -2.67 -23.10
N LYS A 463 18.74 -1.67 -23.60
CA LYS A 463 19.39 -0.68 -22.73
C LYS A 463 18.41 0.44 -22.40
N TRP A 464 18.35 0.81 -21.12
CA TRP A 464 17.45 1.84 -20.61
C TRP A 464 18.22 3.11 -20.26
N TYR A 465 17.76 4.23 -20.81
CA TYR A 465 18.38 5.55 -20.71
C TYR A 465 17.39 6.59 -20.20
N LEU A 466 17.86 7.47 -19.31
CA LEU A 466 17.15 8.68 -18.88
C LEU A 466 18.15 9.86 -18.98
N ASN A 467 17.79 10.91 -19.71
CA ASN A 467 18.69 12.04 -20.02
C ASN A 467 20.05 11.60 -20.60
N ASP A 468 20.03 10.65 -21.54
CA ASP A 468 21.19 10.01 -22.20
C ASP A 468 22.17 9.25 -21.28
N THR A 469 21.99 9.28 -19.96
CA THR A 469 22.64 8.39 -18.99
C THR A 469 21.99 7.01 -19.05
N GLN A 470 22.78 5.93 -19.11
CA GLN A 470 22.22 4.57 -19.01
C GLN A 470 21.91 4.27 -17.54
N VAL A 471 20.62 4.12 -17.20
CA VAL A 471 20.13 3.89 -15.83
C VAL A 471 19.83 2.41 -15.55
N GLY A 472 19.90 1.55 -16.56
CA GLY A 472 19.69 0.13 -16.39
C GLY A 472 19.66 -0.69 -17.68
N THR A 473 19.10 -1.89 -17.56
CA THR A 473 18.69 -2.75 -18.68
C THR A 473 17.29 -3.33 -18.43
N TRP A 474 16.59 -3.72 -19.49
CA TRP A 474 15.24 -4.29 -19.42
C TRP A 474 15.12 -5.41 -20.45
N GLN A 475 14.55 -6.55 -20.07
CA GLN A 475 14.19 -7.64 -20.98
C GLN A 475 12.68 -7.92 -20.85
N SER A 476 11.99 -8.19 -21.95
CA SER A 476 10.54 -8.45 -21.94
C SER A 476 10.18 -9.62 -22.86
N ALA A 477 9.47 -10.62 -22.33
CA ALA A 477 8.93 -11.74 -23.12
C ALA A 477 7.63 -12.26 -22.50
N ARG A 478 6.61 -12.53 -23.33
CA ARG A 478 5.39 -13.27 -22.93
C ARG A 478 4.78 -12.82 -21.58
N GLY A 479 4.58 -11.51 -21.40
CA GLY A 479 4.04 -10.92 -20.17
C GLY A 479 5.04 -10.71 -19.02
N MET A 480 6.14 -11.48 -18.98
CA MET A 480 7.24 -11.26 -18.03
C MET A 480 8.15 -10.12 -18.49
N GLN A 481 8.62 -9.33 -17.54
CA GLN A 481 9.54 -8.22 -17.70
C GLN A 481 10.57 -8.26 -16.57
N PHE A 482 11.85 -8.05 -16.89
CA PHE A 482 12.93 -7.99 -15.91
C PHE A 482 13.76 -6.73 -16.14
N ALA A 483 13.87 -5.88 -15.13
CA ALA A 483 14.64 -4.63 -15.18
C ALA A 483 15.78 -4.64 -14.13
N GLN A 484 17.03 -4.50 -14.58
CA GLN A 484 18.17 -4.28 -13.70
C GLN A 484 18.41 -2.77 -13.60
N VAL A 485 18.37 -2.22 -12.38
CA VAL A 485 18.47 -0.79 -12.10
C VAL A 485 19.85 -0.47 -11.54
N PHE A 486 20.62 0.34 -12.25
CA PHE A 486 22.03 0.57 -11.92
C PHE A 486 22.20 1.45 -10.68
N GLU A 487 23.31 1.23 -9.96
CA GLU A 487 23.74 2.04 -8.81
C GLU A 487 22.71 2.17 -7.66
N SER A 488 21.84 1.17 -7.49
CA SER A 488 20.79 1.14 -6.47
C SER A 488 20.79 -0.13 -5.60
N SER A 489 20.30 0.05 -4.38
CA SER A 489 20.23 -0.90 -3.26
C SER A 489 19.02 -1.84 -3.35
N HIS A 490 18.66 -2.46 -2.22
CA HIS A 490 17.40 -3.17 -2.02
C HIS A 490 16.18 -2.25 -2.26
N MET A 491 16.15 -1.08 -1.61
CA MET A 491 15.09 -0.07 -1.76
C MET A 491 15.36 0.83 -2.97
N VAL A 492 15.13 0.31 -4.18
CA VAL A 492 15.40 1.04 -5.44
C VAL A 492 14.68 2.40 -5.51
N GLY A 493 13.53 2.54 -4.83
CA GLY A 493 12.79 3.80 -4.72
C GLY A 493 13.45 4.87 -3.84
N PHE A 494 14.35 4.47 -2.93
CA PHE A 494 15.14 5.38 -2.10
C PHE A 494 16.29 6.01 -2.91
N ASP A 495 17.11 5.21 -3.60
CA ASP A 495 18.30 5.70 -4.33
C ASP A 495 17.94 6.50 -5.57
N VAL A 496 17.01 5.99 -6.39
CA VAL A 496 16.78 6.48 -7.77
C VAL A 496 15.29 6.69 -8.08
N PRO A 497 14.55 7.50 -7.29
CA PRO A 497 13.10 7.66 -7.41
C PRO A 497 12.62 8.12 -8.80
N GLN A 498 13.43 8.91 -9.54
CA GLN A 498 13.06 9.32 -10.92
C GLN A 498 13.10 8.15 -11.91
N VAL A 499 14.00 7.20 -11.68
CA VAL A 499 14.20 6.00 -12.49
C VAL A 499 13.09 4.99 -12.20
N THR A 500 12.74 4.76 -10.92
CA THR A 500 11.59 3.91 -10.56
C THR A 500 10.25 4.51 -10.99
N ASN A 501 10.11 5.85 -11.00
CA ASN A 501 8.94 6.52 -11.57
C ASN A 501 8.81 6.21 -13.07
N ASP A 502 9.83 6.48 -13.89
CA ASP A 502 9.79 6.15 -15.32
C ASP A 502 9.48 4.67 -15.59
N MET A 503 10.04 3.77 -14.79
CA MET A 503 9.77 2.32 -14.84
C MET A 503 8.29 1.99 -14.59
N ILE A 504 7.71 2.43 -13.46
CA ILE A 504 6.32 2.08 -13.15
C ILE A 504 5.34 2.77 -14.11
N MET A 505 5.65 4.00 -14.56
CA MET A 505 4.85 4.70 -15.56
C MET A 505 4.92 4.01 -16.93
N ARG A 506 6.06 3.42 -17.30
CA ARG A 506 6.17 2.53 -18.47
C ARG A 506 5.31 1.28 -18.31
N PHE A 507 5.45 0.57 -17.19
CA PHE A 507 4.75 -0.69 -16.89
C PHE A 507 3.22 -0.52 -16.88
N MET A 508 2.70 0.52 -16.21
CA MET A 508 1.27 0.82 -16.17
C MET A 508 0.73 1.47 -17.46
N GLY A 509 1.54 1.55 -18.52
CA GLY A 509 1.17 2.14 -19.81
C GLY A 509 0.68 3.59 -19.67
N VAL A 510 1.40 4.41 -18.91
CA VAL A 510 1.14 5.85 -18.78
C VAL A 510 1.61 6.56 -20.04
N ASP A 511 0.70 7.30 -20.67
CA ASP A 511 1.01 8.16 -21.81
C ASP A 511 1.23 9.59 -21.30
N LEU A 512 2.50 9.94 -21.11
CA LEU A 512 2.94 11.24 -20.63
C LEU A 512 2.77 12.34 -21.70
N SER A 513 2.52 12.00 -22.98
CA SER A 513 2.28 12.98 -24.04
C SER A 513 0.91 13.66 -23.93
N LEU A 514 -0.02 13.08 -23.17
CA LEU A 514 -1.36 13.62 -22.93
C LEU A 514 -1.40 14.74 -21.87
N LEU A 515 -0.26 15.05 -21.23
CA LEU A 515 -0.20 15.94 -20.07
C LEU A 515 0.01 17.41 -20.47
N PRO A 516 -0.98 18.30 -20.25
CA PRO A 516 -0.89 19.69 -20.70
C PRO A 516 0.12 20.49 -19.87
N GLY A 517 1.13 21.04 -20.54
CA GLY A 517 2.11 21.95 -19.92
C GLY A 517 3.49 21.32 -19.64
N LEU A 518 3.63 20.00 -19.74
CA LEU A 518 4.94 19.34 -19.77
C LEU A 518 5.66 19.69 -21.08
N ALA A 519 6.39 20.81 -21.06
CA ALA A 519 7.54 20.98 -21.95
C ALA A 519 8.51 19.82 -21.67
N ALA A 520 8.93 19.10 -22.72
CA ALA A 520 9.79 17.94 -22.55
C ALA A 520 11.10 18.32 -21.85
N GLN A 521 11.33 17.77 -20.67
CA GLN A 521 12.51 18.05 -19.82
C GLN A 521 13.33 16.80 -19.47
N SER A 522 12.94 15.62 -19.94
CA SER A 522 13.86 14.51 -20.17
C SER A 522 13.49 13.68 -21.40
N SER A 523 14.53 13.16 -22.06
CA SER A 523 14.41 11.99 -22.92
C SER A 523 14.44 10.74 -22.05
N SER A 524 13.55 9.79 -22.31
CA SER A 524 13.57 8.47 -21.67
C SER A 524 13.45 7.41 -22.75
N ARG A 525 14.44 6.53 -22.90
CA ARG A 525 14.54 5.60 -24.03
C ARG A 525 14.85 4.19 -23.57
N LEU A 526 14.11 3.21 -24.08
CA LEU A 526 14.36 1.79 -23.87
C LEU A 526 14.61 1.12 -25.23
N GLY A 527 15.85 0.67 -25.49
CA GLY A 527 16.25 0.24 -26.83
C GLY A 527 16.07 1.40 -27.83
N ASP A 528 15.22 1.21 -28.83
CA ASP A 528 14.80 2.24 -29.79
C ASP A 528 13.48 2.96 -29.39
N LEU A 529 12.82 2.54 -28.29
CA LEU A 529 11.55 3.10 -27.82
C LEU A 529 11.75 4.33 -26.93
N GLU A 530 11.83 5.49 -27.57
CA GLU A 530 11.81 6.81 -26.91
C GLU A 530 10.42 7.20 -26.39
N ARG A 531 10.38 7.86 -25.24
CA ARG A 531 9.23 8.54 -24.64
C ARG A 531 9.71 9.85 -23.99
N VAL A 532 8.77 10.77 -23.78
CA VAL A 532 8.97 11.90 -22.87
C VAL A 532 9.14 11.33 -21.46
N GLY A 533 10.27 11.61 -20.82
CA GLY A 533 10.50 11.33 -19.41
C GLY A 533 10.03 12.51 -18.53
N ILE A 534 10.18 12.35 -17.22
CA ILE A 534 9.98 13.42 -16.24
C ILE A 534 11.31 13.68 -15.53
N THR A 535 11.87 14.87 -15.68
CA THR A 535 13.00 15.34 -14.85
C THR A 535 12.41 16.02 -13.63
N ILE A 536 12.83 15.58 -12.44
CA ILE A 536 12.25 16.01 -11.18
C ILE A 536 13.31 16.76 -10.39
N GLY A 537 13.01 18.01 -9.99
CA GLY A 537 13.94 18.85 -9.24
C GLY A 537 14.89 19.73 -10.07
N ALA A 538 14.44 20.29 -11.21
CA ALA A 538 15.22 21.30 -11.96
C ALA A 538 14.37 22.45 -12.56
N GLY A 539 13.53 23.10 -11.75
CA GLY A 539 12.86 24.36 -12.15
C GLY A 539 11.33 24.38 -12.14
N ALA A 540 10.66 23.54 -11.33
CA ALA A 540 9.20 23.51 -11.16
C ALA A 540 8.60 24.75 -10.42
N ALA A 541 9.15 25.94 -10.67
CA ALA A 541 8.62 27.23 -10.18
C ALA A 541 7.54 27.84 -11.09
N ALA A 542 7.20 27.16 -12.19
CA ALA A 542 6.11 27.52 -13.09
C ALA A 542 4.92 26.58 -12.88
N GLY A 543 3.85 27.08 -12.24
CA GLY A 543 2.68 26.27 -11.89
C GLY A 543 1.95 25.72 -13.13
N MET A 544 1.96 24.39 -13.28
CA MET A 544 1.14 23.66 -14.25
C MET A 544 -0.27 23.39 -13.69
N PRO A 545 -1.25 22.92 -14.50
CA PRO A 545 -2.63 22.71 -14.04
C PRO A 545 -2.76 21.55 -13.06
N LEU A 546 -2.60 21.85 -11.76
CA LEU A 546 -2.90 20.93 -10.66
C LEU A 546 -4.40 20.58 -10.64
N LEU A 547 -4.73 19.32 -10.32
CA LEU A 547 -6.11 18.93 -10.01
C LEU A 547 -6.57 19.64 -8.73
N LYS A 548 -7.33 20.73 -8.89
CA LYS A 548 -7.93 21.43 -7.74
C LYS A 548 -8.97 20.52 -7.07
N GLY A 549 -8.68 20.11 -5.83
CA GLY A 549 -9.64 19.42 -4.98
C GLY A 549 -10.87 20.29 -4.74
N GLY A 550 -12.01 19.86 -5.28
CA GLY A 550 -13.28 20.58 -5.17
C GLY A 550 -14.20 20.24 -6.33
N SER A 551 -15.16 19.34 -6.07
CA SER A 551 -16.33 18.98 -6.90
C SER A 551 -16.18 19.11 -8.43
N THR A 552 -16.21 17.95 -9.08
CA THR A 552 -16.78 17.74 -10.42
C THR A 552 -16.13 18.48 -11.61
N ASP A 553 -15.37 17.72 -12.41
CA ASP A 553 -14.99 18.05 -13.81
C ASP A 553 -16.21 18.14 -14.78
N TRP A 554 -17.42 18.10 -14.22
CA TRP A 554 -18.67 18.28 -14.96
C TRP A 554 -18.76 19.66 -15.60
N ASP A 555 -18.14 20.72 -15.09
CA ASP A 555 -18.20 22.04 -15.77
C ASP A 555 -17.43 22.03 -17.11
N ALA A 556 -16.30 21.33 -17.21
CA ALA A 556 -15.59 21.16 -18.48
C ALA A 556 -16.44 20.35 -19.47
N TRP A 557 -16.95 19.19 -19.02
CA TRP A 557 -17.81 18.33 -19.83
C TRP A 557 -19.16 18.97 -20.18
N TYR A 558 -19.77 19.75 -19.30
CA TYR A 558 -21.05 20.42 -19.53
C TYR A 558 -20.91 21.54 -20.57
N ASN A 559 -19.80 22.29 -20.55
CA ASN A 559 -19.52 23.26 -21.61
C ASN A 559 -19.27 22.58 -22.97
N ILE A 560 -18.50 21.47 -23.00
CA ILE A 560 -18.25 20.70 -24.23
C ILE A 560 -19.54 20.06 -24.77
N ILE A 561 -20.31 19.38 -23.91
CA ILE A 561 -21.57 18.72 -24.28
C ILE A 561 -22.62 19.76 -24.69
N SER A 562 -22.72 20.90 -24.00
CA SER A 562 -23.62 22.00 -24.39
C SER A 562 -23.22 22.60 -25.74
N ALA A 563 -21.92 22.82 -25.99
CA ALA A 563 -21.43 23.29 -27.29
C ALA A 563 -21.73 22.29 -28.41
N LEU A 564 -21.51 20.99 -28.18
CA LEU A 564 -21.84 19.92 -29.14
C LEU A 564 -23.35 19.79 -29.36
N LEU A 565 -24.18 19.93 -28.32
CA LEU A 565 -25.64 19.91 -28.42
C LEU A 565 -26.15 21.11 -29.22
N ILE A 566 -25.64 22.31 -28.95
CA ILE A 566 -25.95 23.54 -29.70
C ILE A 566 -25.52 23.38 -31.17
N LEU A 567 -24.32 22.85 -31.43
CA LEU A 567 -23.84 22.56 -32.78
C LEU A 567 -24.75 21.56 -33.51
N PHE A 568 -25.18 20.49 -32.83
CA PHE A 568 -26.07 19.48 -33.40
C PHE A 568 -27.47 20.03 -33.68
N ILE A 569 -27.99 20.90 -32.81
CA ILE A 569 -29.26 21.61 -33.01
C ILE A 569 -29.15 22.56 -34.21
N LEU A 570 -28.07 23.35 -34.32
CA LEU A 570 -27.84 24.25 -35.44
C LEU A 570 -27.72 23.49 -36.78
N LEU A 571 -26.94 22.40 -36.80
CA LEU A 571 -26.83 21.51 -37.96
C LEU A 571 -28.18 20.88 -38.33
N SER A 572 -28.98 20.49 -37.35
CA SER A 572 -30.34 19.96 -37.55
C SER A 572 -31.27 21.02 -38.15
N ILE A 573 -31.25 22.26 -37.65
CA ILE A 573 -32.03 23.38 -38.20
C ILE A 573 -31.63 23.66 -39.65
N VAL A 574 -30.33 23.67 -39.96
CA VAL A 574 -29.82 23.84 -41.33
C VAL A 574 -30.26 22.69 -42.24
N ALA A 575 -30.15 21.44 -41.78
CA ALA A 575 -30.60 20.26 -42.54
C ALA A 575 -32.11 20.29 -42.81
N ILE A 576 -32.92 20.67 -41.81
CA ILE A 576 -34.37 20.85 -41.92
C ILE A 576 -34.70 21.96 -42.93
N TYR A 577 -34.03 23.11 -42.86
CA TYR A 577 -34.19 24.20 -43.83
C TYR A 577 -33.89 23.73 -45.27
N PHE A 578 -32.78 23.03 -45.50
CA PHE A 578 -32.45 22.50 -46.83
C PHE A 578 -33.41 21.40 -47.29
N TYR A 579 -33.90 20.53 -46.39
CA TYR A 579 -34.93 19.54 -46.68
C TYR A 579 -36.23 20.20 -47.16
N PHE A 580 -36.74 21.19 -46.43
CA PHE A 580 -37.97 21.90 -46.82
C PHE A 580 -37.77 22.78 -48.06
N LYS A 581 -36.60 23.39 -48.26
CA LYS A 581 -36.25 24.12 -49.49
C LYS A 581 -36.25 23.21 -50.72
N ARG A 582 -35.67 22.00 -50.60
CA ARG A 582 -35.70 20.96 -51.65
C ARG A 582 -37.13 20.45 -51.91
N LYS A 583 -37.93 20.24 -50.86
CA LYS A 583 -39.32 19.77 -50.94
C LYS A 583 -40.28 20.85 -51.49
N GLY A 584 -40.00 22.12 -51.25
CA GLY A 584 -40.74 23.26 -51.80
C GLY A 584 -40.56 23.41 -53.31
N ASN A 585 -39.32 23.32 -53.80
CA ASN A 585 -39.04 23.33 -55.25
C ASN A 585 -39.68 22.13 -55.97
N LEU A 586 -39.80 20.97 -55.30
CA LEU A 586 -40.51 19.78 -55.81
C LEU A 586 -42.04 19.87 -55.77
N ARG A 587 -42.63 20.85 -55.07
CA ARG A 587 -44.10 21.04 -54.99
C ARG A 587 -44.65 22.11 -55.95
N ARG A 588 -43.81 22.87 -56.66
CA ARG A 588 -44.25 23.85 -57.68
C ARG A 588 -44.47 23.27 -59.09
N SER A 589 -44.23 21.97 -59.30
CA SER A 589 -44.34 21.32 -60.63
C SER A 589 -45.47 20.28 -60.76
N ARG A 590 -46.22 19.99 -59.69
CA ARG A 590 -47.37 19.07 -59.72
C ARG A 590 -48.48 19.48 -58.74
N LEU A 591 -49.43 20.26 -59.22
CA LEU A 591 -50.86 20.18 -58.84
C LEU A 591 -51.68 21.10 -59.74
N GLY A 592 -52.34 20.52 -60.74
CA GLY A 592 -53.32 21.19 -61.58
C GLY A 592 -54.43 20.20 -61.94
N GLY A 593 -55.67 20.68 -61.92
CA GLY A 593 -56.86 19.92 -62.33
C GLY A 593 -57.73 19.40 -61.18
N PHE A 594 -59.04 19.67 -61.30
CA PHE A 594 -60.18 19.08 -60.57
C PHE A 594 -60.28 19.37 -59.05
N GLY A 595 -61.47 19.59 -58.48
CA GLY A 595 -62.81 19.75 -59.08
C GLY A 595 -63.92 19.85 -58.01
N LEU A 596 -64.84 20.82 -58.14
CA LEU A 596 -65.98 21.07 -57.22
C LEU A 596 -67.18 20.15 -57.54
N PRO A 597 -68.09 19.83 -56.58
CA PRO A 597 -69.04 20.76 -55.93
C PRO A 597 -68.95 20.78 -54.37
N ARG A 598 -69.39 21.80 -53.60
CA ARG A 598 -70.65 22.62 -53.52
C ARG A 598 -71.87 21.80 -53.05
N ASP A 599 -72.75 22.23 -52.12
CA ASP A 599 -72.92 23.41 -51.22
C ASP A 599 -73.28 22.87 -49.78
N ILE A 600 -73.75 23.57 -48.71
CA ILE A 600 -74.20 24.95 -48.41
C ILE A 600 -74.13 25.22 -46.87
N ASN A 601 -73.96 26.48 -46.42
CA ASN A 601 -74.20 27.07 -45.07
C ASN A 601 -73.53 26.46 -43.79
N ASP A 602 -73.40 27.15 -42.64
CA ASP A 602 -73.80 28.53 -42.26
C ASP A 602 -72.81 29.27 -41.32
N ASP A 603 -72.93 30.59 -41.34
CA ASP A 603 -72.25 31.75 -40.70
C ASP A 603 -71.49 31.74 -39.33
N ASN A 604 -70.73 32.84 -39.16
CA ASN A 604 -70.09 33.46 -37.98
C ASN A 604 -68.75 32.86 -37.47
N ASN A 605 -67.57 33.51 -37.50
CA ASN A 605 -67.15 34.93 -37.41
C ASN A 605 -67.27 35.53 -35.97
N GLY A 606 -66.21 36.04 -35.32
CA GLY A 606 -64.78 36.03 -35.68
C GLY A 606 -63.85 36.71 -34.66
N ASP A 607 -62.55 36.45 -34.81
CA ASP A 607 -61.37 37.32 -34.61
C ASP A 607 -61.02 38.08 -33.30
N LEU A 608 -59.70 38.01 -32.99
CA LEU A 608 -58.79 39.04 -32.42
C LEU A 608 -58.77 39.42 -30.91
N ALA A 609 -57.66 39.02 -30.28
CA ALA A 609 -56.58 39.88 -29.73
C ALA A 609 -56.51 40.37 -28.25
N GLU A 610 -55.29 40.20 -27.72
CA GLU A 610 -54.48 40.98 -26.74
C GLU A 610 -54.92 41.31 -25.27
N ARG A 611 -54.10 40.76 -24.34
CA ARG A 611 -53.35 41.41 -23.23
C ARG A 611 -54.02 42.51 -22.36
N ILE A 612 -54.15 42.25 -21.05
CA ILE A 612 -53.86 43.24 -19.97
C ILE A 612 -53.16 42.55 -18.75
N PRO A 613 -52.87 43.14 -17.56
CA PRO A 613 -51.46 43.24 -17.11
C PRO A 613 -51.16 42.73 -15.67
N LEU A 614 -49.98 43.11 -15.16
CA LEU A 614 -49.64 43.10 -13.71
C LEU A 614 -50.43 44.15 -12.92
N GLY A 615 -50.66 43.88 -11.64
CA GLY A 615 -51.20 44.82 -10.65
C GLY A 615 -50.63 44.56 -9.25
N SER A 616 -50.55 45.60 -8.43
CA SER A 616 -49.88 45.60 -7.11
C SER A 616 -50.75 46.27 -6.05
N GLU A 617 -50.67 45.87 -4.79
CA GLU A 617 -51.09 46.74 -3.68
C GLU A 617 -50.36 46.44 -2.35
N ARG A 618 -50.52 47.34 -1.37
CA ARG A 618 -49.67 47.51 -0.18
C ARG A 618 -50.47 48.19 0.94
N VAL A 619 -50.38 47.73 2.19
CA VAL A 619 -50.99 48.34 3.40
C VAL A 619 -49.98 48.26 4.57
N GLU A 620 -50.11 49.11 5.59
CA GLU A 620 -49.05 49.53 6.53
C GLU A 620 -49.62 49.81 7.96
N LEU A 621 -48.77 50.16 8.95
CA LEU A 621 -49.09 50.70 10.31
C LEU A 621 -49.54 49.66 11.39
N ASP A 622 -49.25 49.76 12.70
CA ASP A 622 -48.44 50.75 13.49
C ASP A 622 -47.92 50.25 14.88
N ASP A 623 -47.15 51.13 15.56
CA ASP A 623 -46.30 51.01 16.80
C ASP A 623 -46.88 50.51 18.16
N ILE A 624 -45.97 50.18 19.11
CA ILE A 624 -45.90 50.72 20.51
C ILE A 624 -44.56 50.38 21.24
N GLU A 625 -44.23 51.09 22.35
CA GLU A 625 -42.86 51.37 22.82
C GLU A 625 -42.50 50.98 24.30
N ARG A 626 -41.18 50.82 24.57
CA ARG A 626 -40.41 51.15 25.82
C ARG A 626 -40.31 50.18 27.06
N ALA A 627 -39.11 50.25 27.69
CA ALA A 627 -38.67 49.91 29.08
C ALA A 627 -38.21 48.46 29.43
N GLU A 628 -37.28 48.22 30.38
CA GLU A 628 -35.99 48.87 30.76
C GLU A 628 -35.23 48.11 31.91
N ARG A 629 -33.88 48.13 31.88
CA ARG A 629 -32.90 48.20 33.01
C ARG A 629 -32.48 47.02 33.94
N TYR A 630 -31.16 47.06 34.26
CA TYR A 630 -30.37 46.55 35.42
C TYR A 630 -30.21 45.02 35.62
N ASN A 631 -29.07 44.47 36.11
CA ASN A 631 -27.79 45.00 36.65
C ASN A 631 -26.65 43.98 36.27
N GLU A 632 -25.35 44.27 36.04
CA GLU A 632 -24.27 44.83 36.91
C GLU A 632 -24.09 44.09 38.26
N ASP A 633 -22.88 43.72 38.74
CA ASP A 633 -21.50 43.78 38.17
C ASP A 633 -20.73 42.47 38.60
N TYR A 634 -19.40 42.26 38.74
CA TYR A 634 -18.21 43.09 39.02
C TYR A 634 -16.92 42.53 38.37
N LEU A 635 -15.95 43.41 38.15
CA LEU A 635 -14.54 43.13 37.82
C LEU A 635 -13.64 43.10 39.09
N ASP A 636 -12.44 42.50 38.99
CA ASP A 636 -11.20 43.21 39.40
C ASP A 636 -9.92 42.62 38.74
N GLN A 637 -8.81 43.36 38.84
CA GLN A 637 -7.46 42.99 38.40
C GLN A 637 -6.50 42.81 39.61
N ASP A 638 -5.34 42.17 39.43
CA ASP A 638 -4.04 42.89 39.38
C ASP A 638 -2.78 42.05 39.76
N ASN A 639 -1.66 42.43 39.15
CA ASN A 639 -0.23 42.26 39.45
C ASN A 639 0.33 41.20 40.45
N SER A 640 1.20 40.34 39.87
CA SER A 640 2.68 40.32 40.08
C SER A 640 3.40 39.22 40.90
N ARG A 641 4.73 39.15 40.65
CA ARG A 641 5.86 38.59 41.45
C ARG A 641 6.33 37.13 41.23
N LYS A 642 7.32 37.04 40.32
CA LYS A 642 8.64 36.37 40.46
C LYS A 642 8.84 35.36 41.63
N ARG A 643 9.33 34.15 41.30
CA ARG A 643 10.45 33.51 42.04
C ARG A 643 11.27 32.54 41.18
N LYS A 644 12.50 32.23 41.62
CA LYS A 644 13.48 31.34 40.95
C LYS A 644 13.81 30.11 41.81
N GLY A 645 14.11 28.99 41.17
CA GLY A 645 14.87 27.81 41.64
C GLY A 645 15.09 26.89 40.42
N LYS A 646 16.29 26.44 40.05
CA LYS A 646 17.19 25.50 40.77
C LYS A 646 16.44 24.25 41.23
N GLY A 647 16.60 23.04 40.67
CA GLY A 647 17.60 22.54 39.71
C GLY A 647 18.70 21.73 40.40
N LYS A 648 18.85 20.45 40.03
CA LYS A 648 19.87 19.51 40.53
C LYS A 648 19.92 18.22 39.68
N GLU A 649 21.11 17.71 39.36
CA GLU A 649 21.28 16.39 38.74
C GLU A 649 21.38 15.25 39.76
N ARG A 650 21.16 14.01 39.27
CA ARG A 650 21.91 12.76 39.55
C ARG A 650 21.52 11.76 38.45
N TYR A 651 22.44 11.26 37.63
CA TYR A 651 23.53 10.28 37.84
C TYR A 651 23.08 8.82 37.73
N GLU A 652 23.94 7.99 37.12
CA GLU A 652 23.66 6.61 36.70
C GLU A 652 23.43 5.62 37.85
N ASP A 653 22.88 4.45 37.50
CA ASP A 653 23.36 3.17 38.03
C ASP A 653 23.26 2.11 36.91
N ASP A 654 24.30 1.29 36.74
CA ASP A 654 24.35 0.23 35.72
C ASP A 654 23.62 -1.04 36.19
N HIS A 655 23.16 -1.88 35.25
CA HIS A 655 23.09 -3.32 35.52
C HIS A 655 23.26 -4.18 34.26
N ASP A 656 24.40 -4.88 34.21
CA ASP A 656 24.78 -5.86 33.18
C ASP A 656 24.07 -7.21 33.35
N HIS A 657 23.52 -7.73 32.25
CA HIS A 657 23.18 -9.14 32.07
C HIS A 657 23.50 -9.60 30.64
N GLY A 658 24.65 -10.25 30.48
CA GLY A 658 25.13 -10.73 29.18
C GLY A 658 24.24 -11.77 28.48
N VAL A 659 24.03 -11.56 27.19
CA VAL A 659 23.29 -12.45 26.27
C VAL A 659 24.26 -13.41 25.58
N LYS A 660 23.80 -14.64 25.29
CA LYS A 660 24.60 -15.65 24.56
C LYS A 660 24.79 -15.25 23.09
N GLN A 661 25.91 -15.67 22.50
CA GLN A 661 26.15 -15.50 21.08
C GLN A 661 25.40 -16.56 20.26
N GLY A 662 24.44 -16.10 19.47
CA GLY A 662 23.86 -16.78 18.30
C GLY A 662 23.43 -15.67 17.35
N GLY A 663 23.80 -15.78 16.07
CA GLY A 663 23.35 -14.83 15.05
C GLY A 663 22.11 -15.39 14.38
N GLU A 664 20.94 -14.87 14.71
CA GLU A 664 19.72 -15.13 13.95
C GLU A 664 19.91 -14.54 12.54
N THR A 665 19.65 -15.34 11.50
CA THR A 665 19.79 -14.86 10.10
C THR A 665 18.60 -13.98 9.73
N VAL A 666 18.78 -13.09 8.75
CA VAL A 666 17.78 -12.03 8.43
C VAL A 666 16.41 -12.60 7.96
N PHE A 667 16.36 -13.86 7.53
CA PHE A 667 15.13 -14.59 7.20
C PHE A 667 14.87 -15.81 8.10
N SER A 668 15.40 -15.81 9.33
CA SER A 668 15.18 -16.87 10.31
C SER A 668 13.74 -16.83 10.85
N LEU A 669 12.83 -17.53 10.17
CA LEU A 669 11.58 -17.99 10.80
C LEU A 669 11.96 -18.86 12.01
N GLY A 670 11.16 -18.80 13.08
CA GLY A 670 11.54 -19.40 14.37
C GLY A 670 11.46 -20.92 14.39
N ASP A 671 12.60 -21.60 14.42
CA ASP A 671 12.70 -23.03 14.72
C ASP A 671 12.63 -23.26 16.24
N GLU A 672 11.54 -23.85 16.72
CA GLU A 672 11.46 -24.37 18.09
C GLU A 672 12.02 -25.81 18.15
N ASP A 673 13.18 -25.98 18.80
CA ASP A 673 13.71 -27.28 19.20
C ASP A 673 12.75 -27.98 20.20
N GLU A 674 11.99 -28.99 19.76
CA GLU A 674 11.23 -29.88 20.66
C GLU A 674 12.18 -30.76 21.50
N ASP A 675 12.49 -30.36 22.74
CA ASP A 675 13.21 -31.20 23.71
C ASP A 675 12.59 -31.20 25.13
N ARG A 676 11.28 -31.57 25.23
CA ARG A 676 10.72 -32.59 26.18
C ARG A 676 9.20 -32.56 26.44
#